data_AF-A0A6G8RTK7-F1
#
_entry.id   AF-A0A6G8RTK7-F1
#
_cell.length_a   1.000
_cell.length_b   1.000
_cell.length_c   1.000
_cell.angle_alpha   90.00
_cell.angle_beta   90.00
_cell.angle_gamma   90.00
#
_symmetry.space_group_name_H-M   'P 1'
#
loop_
_entity.id
_entity.type
_entity.pdbx_description
1 polymer ?
#
loop_
_entity_poly.entity_id
_entity_poly.type
_entity_poly.pdbx_seq_one_letter_code
_entity_poly.pdbx_strand_id
1 'polypeptide(L)'
;MTLEFDAVNGKKYYLSERALKHIIAGEFSTQPIGNGQVKSILKGGLHSKNGFESFLNNHPTIVHLYNYNSSIHEDWFYVRKLQNGVLTAKLPRTLFNKSAASATLGVDKYYISGYLWKTLFPEDTDETKLIEYIKEGLENLDLEKSKNDQLIGYCNIQSDPTKIIRLMYFIHDDKNIASCFPTWTQPYTGNNGKAFSHKHVLSYPIVQSTMMIDYEFDRKKLPLTKLDMDLIDTKVTLVTGEDHFTIEKDIQNLNIKLNSNRIPSVIEFEHEIFSLLKNTPKIFIERDIPQPLGYEEYEASRNKIFKKITKKQKNRKKNIKEFIEYIKSISIIKYNFEYSTYIYSNFGKILFHFNPLYNCSNIYENIIESIKIIYICDNKDKSTFLLDNIDHILENLITFNFYDHLQKKRILTLIGNLCYEYHDVKIIDKFINALLNCPSRFNLLKEYNQCRMSLNLIIPPKTYNDIGDLLDDIGLTDNLGFSIPDVIDFLKETLEENYLITPLPMNFNEYLLDLIFKQSPNFPLLVQDHCRYINDRDFMSFSAILCSQIDKLTEKNIYNDELANNLYELLDEYIKIQVAQRKQLNLLYIIKYSADHEEAKKVEFPMTLTEENKYTICLFIERFFNSMFSQRLCDKLKEYLTENNNITLIQKIEQKIEVKIGKDIPPNPEFLPKFIKEKIGFE
;
A
#
# COMPACT_ATOMS: atom_id res chain seq x y z
N MET A 1 -28.27 34.86 -1.99
CA MET A 1 -27.58 35.68 -3.02
C MET A 1 -27.10 34.77 -4.15
N THR A 2 -27.09 35.23 -5.40
CA THR A 2 -26.54 34.46 -6.54
C THR A 2 -25.32 35.19 -7.06
N LEU A 3 -24.18 34.51 -7.12
CA LEU A 3 -22.94 35.06 -7.66
C LEU A 3 -22.90 34.81 -9.17
N GLU A 4 -22.40 35.79 -9.92
CA GLU A 4 -22.25 35.75 -11.38
C GLU A 4 -20.77 35.79 -11.75
N PHE A 5 -20.37 34.92 -12.68
CA PHE A 5 -19.00 34.80 -13.16
C PHE A 5 -18.97 34.85 -14.69
N ASP A 6 -18.11 35.71 -15.23
CA ASP A 6 -17.75 35.68 -16.64
C ASP A 6 -16.68 34.59 -16.88
N ALA A 7 -16.85 33.79 -17.94
CA ALA A 7 -15.90 32.75 -18.31
C ALA A 7 -15.22 33.06 -19.65
N VAL A 8 -14.03 32.50 -19.85
CA VAL A 8 -13.21 32.71 -21.06
C VAL A 8 -13.89 32.22 -22.35
N ASN A 9 -14.87 31.32 -22.25
CA ASN A 9 -15.68 30.86 -23.38
C ASN A 9 -16.81 31.85 -23.78
N GLY A 10 -16.85 33.04 -23.19
CA GLY A 10 -17.85 34.08 -23.45
C GLY A 10 -19.22 33.81 -22.80
N LYS A 11 -19.36 32.76 -21.98
CA LYS A 11 -20.59 32.49 -21.22
C LYS A 11 -20.53 33.11 -19.83
N LYS A 12 -21.72 33.34 -19.28
CA LYS A 12 -21.93 33.72 -17.88
C LYS A 12 -22.46 32.53 -17.09
N TYR A 13 -21.82 32.25 -15.96
CA TYR A 13 -22.20 31.18 -15.04
C TYR A 13 -22.66 31.74 -13.70
N TYR A 14 -23.59 31.03 -13.06
CA TYR A 14 -24.22 31.48 -11.82
C TYR A 14 -24.03 30.45 -10.71
N LEU A 15 -23.58 30.89 -9.53
CA LEU A 15 -23.49 30.07 -8.32
C LEU A 15 -24.53 30.55 -7.31
N SER A 16 -25.52 29.70 -7.03
CA SER A 16 -26.49 29.97 -5.97
C SER A 16 -25.89 29.77 -4.58
N GLU A 17 -26.41 30.47 -3.58
CA GLU A 17 -26.07 30.25 -2.17
C GLU A 17 -26.23 28.78 -1.74
N ARG A 18 -27.22 28.07 -2.28
CA ARG A 18 -27.40 26.63 -2.04
C ARG A 18 -26.23 25.81 -2.60
N ALA A 19 -25.78 26.12 -3.81
CA ALA A 19 -24.65 25.43 -4.43
C ALA A 19 -23.33 25.76 -3.71
N LEU A 20 -23.14 26.99 -3.24
CA LEU A 20 -22.00 27.36 -2.42
C LEU A 20 -21.99 26.57 -1.09
N LYS A 21 -23.14 26.50 -0.41
CA LYS A 21 -23.29 25.67 0.80
C LYS A 21 -23.07 24.19 0.52
N HIS A 22 -23.52 23.69 -0.63
CA HIS A 22 -23.27 22.32 -1.09
C HIS A 22 -21.75 22.05 -1.15
N ILE A 23 -20.96 22.95 -1.74
CA ILE A 23 -19.49 22.83 -1.86
C ILE A 23 -18.78 22.90 -0.49
N ILE A 24 -19.19 23.86 0.36
CA ILE A 24 -18.49 24.10 1.64
C ILE A 24 -18.89 23.06 2.69
N ALA A 25 -20.19 22.97 2.99
CA ALA A 25 -20.69 22.17 4.10
C ALA A 25 -21.02 20.71 3.71
N GLY A 26 -21.12 20.42 2.41
CA GLY A 26 -21.61 19.13 1.92
C GLY A 26 -23.13 19.00 2.01
N GLU A 27 -23.64 17.94 1.37
CA GLU A 27 -25.03 17.50 1.50
C GLU A 27 -25.08 16.12 2.15
N PHE A 28 -25.98 15.97 3.11
CA PHE A 28 -26.17 14.74 3.88
C PHE A 28 -27.59 14.21 3.77
N SER A 29 -27.74 12.91 3.94
CA SER A 29 -29.02 12.21 4.06
C SER A 29 -28.98 11.26 5.24
N THR A 30 -30.13 10.95 5.84
CA THR A 30 -30.23 9.96 6.91
C THR A 30 -30.44 8.57 6.34
N GLN A 31 -29.60 7.62 6.74
CA GLN A 31 -29.77 6.20 6.45
C GLN A 31 -30.19 5.45 7.72
N PRO A 32 -31.31 4.70 7.70
CA PRO A 32 -31.67 3.84 8.83
C PRO A 32 -30.67 2.68 8.95
N ILE A 33 -30.16 2.47 10.16
CA ILE A 33 -29.20 1.39 10.48
C ILE A 33 -29.80 0.30 11.38
N GLY A 34 -31.12 0.32 11.58
CA GLY A 34 -31.85 -0.62 12.45
C GLY A 34 -32.08 -0.08 13.86
N ASN A 35 -32.97 -0.71 14.64
CA ASN A 35 -33.31 -0.35 16.02
C ASN A 35 -33.68 1.14 16.23
N GLY A 36 -34.28 1.78 15.23
CA GLY A 36 -34.65 3.20 15.26
C GLY A 36 -33.47 4.18 15.14
N GLN A 37 -32.24 3.68 14.96
CA GLN A 37 -31.06 4.52 14.78
C GLN A 37 -30.89 4.93 13.31
N VAL A 38 -30.38 6.15 13.11
CA VAL A 38 -30.07 6.71 11.79
C VAL A 38 -28.63 7.18 11.75
N LYS A 39 -27.96 6.95 10.62
CA LYS A 39 -26.60 7.42 10.33
C LYS A 39 -26.67 8.52 9.27
N SER A 40 -25.94 9.61 9.47
CA SER A 40 -25.76 10.62 8.43
C SER A 40 -24.87 10.04 7.32
N ILE A 41 -25.23 10.18 6.05
CA ILE A 41 -24.41 9.73 4.93
C ILE A 41 -24.33 10.81 3.86
N LEU A 42 -23.21 10.83 3.13
CA LEU A 42 -22.95 11.78 2.07
C LEU A 42 -23.90 11.59 0.89
N LYS A 43 -24.54 12.69 0.51
CA LYS A 43 -25.33 12.83 -0.71
C LYS A 43 -24.60 13.62 -1.79
N GLY A 44 -23.69 14.52 -1.43
CA GLY A 44 -22.88 15.29 -2.38
C GLY A 44 -21.99 16.36 -1.72
N GLY A 45 -21.25 17.11 -2.54
CA GLY A 45 -20.72 18.44 -2.22
C GLY A 45 -19.59 18.61 -1.21
N LEU A 46 -19.26 17.61 -0.39
CA LEU A 46 -18.25 17.79 0.67
C LEU A 46 -16.84 18.06 0.12
N HIS A 47 -16.44 19.34 0.04
CA HIS A 47 -15.20 19.79 -0.58
C HIS A 47 -14.39 20.80 0.25
N SER A 48 -14.77 21.11 1.50
CA SER A 48 -13.95 21.92 2.43
C SER A 48 -13.46 21.08 3.62
N LYS A 49 -12.34 21.48 4.23
CA LYS A 49 -11.82 20.84 5.44
C LYS A 49 -12.79 20.96 6.62
N ASN A 50 -13.33 22.16 6.86
CA ASN A 50 -14.26 22.40 7.96
C ASN A 50 -15.57 21.60 7.82
N GLY A 51 -16.08 21.50 6.58
CA GLY A 51 -17.20 20.62 6.28
C GLY A 51 -16.86 19.16 6.55
N PHE A 52 -15.66 18.72 6.18
CA PHE A 52 -15.19 17.35 6.40
C PHE A 52 -15.02 17.02 7.89
N GLU A 53 -14.43 17.92 8.69
CA GLU A 53 -14.33 17.79 10.15
C GLU A 53 -15.72 17.73 10.79
N SER A 54 -16.64 18.60 10.36
CA SER A 54 -18.03 18.58 10.83
C SER A 54 -18.73 17.26 10.48
N PHE A 55 -18.43 16.70 9.31
CA PHE A 55 -18.93 15.39 8.92
C PHE A 55 -18.38 14.27 9.82
N LEU A 56 -17.07 14.24 10.06
CA LEU A 56 -16.43 13.25 10.94
C LEU A 56 -16.90 13.33 12.39
N ASN A 57 -17.23 14.53 12.89
CA ASN A 57 -17.81 14.69 14.24
C ASN A 57 -19.16 13.95 14.41
N ASN A 58 -19.88 13.67 13.32
CA ASN A 58 -21.09 12.85 13.33
C ASN A 58 -20.80 11.33 13.18
N HIS A 59 -19.53 10.95 13.04
CA HIS A 59 -19.04 9.59 12.87
C HIS A 59 -17.87 9.29 13.81
N PRO A 60 -18.05 9.39 15.15
CA PRO A 60 -16.95 9.24 16.12
C PRO A 60 -16.30 7.86 16.13
N THR A 61 -16.96 6.84 15.56
CA THR A 61 -16.43 5.47 15.42
C THR A 61 -15.57 5.27 14.17
N ILE A 62 -15.48 6.28 13.30
CA ILE A 62 -14.67 6.27 12.08
C ILE A 62 -13.50 7.22 12.28
N VAL A 63 -12.32 6.66 12.43
CA VAL A 63 -11.11 7.40 12.83
C VAL A 63 -10.06 7.40 11.74
N HIS A 64 -9.01 8.22 11.89
CA HIS A 64 -7.92 8.19 10.92
C HIS A 64 -7.25 6.80 10.91
N LEU A 65 -6.79 6.34 9.75
CA LEU A 65 -6.17 5.01 9.55
C LEU A 65 -5.01 4.77 10.53
N TYR A 66 -4.23 5.81 10.85
CA TYR A 66 -3.16 5.73 11.85
C TYR A 66 -3.67 5.35 13.26
N ASN A 67 -4.89 5.77 13.61
CA ASN A 67 -5.54 5.58 14.92
C ASN A 67 -6.50 4.38 14.96
N TYR A 68 -6.88 3.84 13.80
CA TYR A 68 -7.79 2.72 13.65
C TYR A 68 -7.43 1.49 14.52
N ASN A 69 -8.45 0.82 15.03
CA ASN A 69 -8.30 -0.41 15.78
C ASN A 69 -9.59 -1.19 15.55
N SER A 70 -9.51 -2.29 14.81
CA SER A 70 -10.70 -3.05 14.41
C SER A 70 -11.50 -3.61 15.58
N SER A 71 -10.93 -3.64 16.79
CA SER A 71 -11.65 -4.09 17.99
C SER A 71 -12.58 -3.03 18.61
N ILE A 72 -12.51 -1.77 18.16
CA ILE A 72 -13.39 -0.68 18.67
C ILE A 72 -13.94 0.25 17.62
N HIS A 73 -13.18 0.48 16.55
CA HIS A 73 -13.58 1.40 15.50
C HIS A 73 -14.38 0.64 14.45
N GLU A 74 -15.43 1.29 13.94
CA GLU A 74 -16.28 0.73 12.90
C GLU A 74 -15.52 0.66 11.57
N ASP A 75 -14.75 1.70 11.27
CA ASP A 75 -14.01 1.82 10.03
C ASP A 75 -12.94 2.92 10.16
N TRP A 76 -12.21 3.20 9.07
CA TRP A 76 -11.19 4.22 9.02
C TRP A 76 -11.34 5.17 7.83
N PHE A 77 -10.74 6.35 7.96
CA PHE A 77 -10.52 7.28 6.86
C PHE A 77 -9.03 7.59 6.70
N TYR A 78 -8.62 8.06 5.53
CA TYR A 78 -7.24 8.45 5.25
C TYR A 78 -7.21 9.79 4.53
N VAL A 79 -6.34 10.71 4.94
CA VAL A 79 -6.19 12.01 4.24
C VAL A 79 -4.74 12.27 3.89
N ARG A 80 -4.51 12.74 2.66
CA ARG A 80 -3.20 13.18 2.18
C ARG A 80 -3.30 14.59 1.59
N LYS A 81 -2.26 15.39 1.83
CA LYS A 81 -2.07 16.71 1.23
C LYS A 81 -1.19 16.63 -0.01
N LEU A 82 -1.72 17.06 -1.15
CA LEU A 82 -1.00 17.15 -2.42
C LEU A 82 -0.07 18.37 -2.45
N GLN A 83 0.77 18.45 -3.49
CA GLN A 83 1.78 19.50 -3.67
C GLN A 83 1.20 20.92 -3.61
N ASN A 84 0.07 21.13 -4.27
CA ASN A 84 -0.65 22.40 -4.35
C ASN A 84 -1.55 22.67 -3.14
N GLY A 85 -1.50 21.81 -2.11
CA GLY A 85 -2.28 21.96 -0.88
C GLY A 85 -3.67 21.34 -0.92
N VAL A 86 -4.17 20.91 -2.08
CA VAL A 86 -5.42 20.13 -2.20
C VAL A 86 -5.33 18.88 -1.33
N LEU A 87 -6.41 18.56 -0.64
CA LEU A 87 -6.48 17.36 0.18
C LEU A 87 -7.23 16.26 -0.57
N THR A 88 -6.69 15.05 -0.55
CA THR A 88 -7.38 13.84 -0.98
C THR A 88 -7.77 13.05 0.25
N ALA A 89 -9.06 12.88 0.48
CA ALA A 89 -9.63 12.12 1.58
C ALA A 89 -10.24 10.82 1.06
N LYS A 90 -9.97 9.72 1.73
CA LYS A 90 -10.55 8.41 1.45
C LYS A 90 -11.47 8.03 2.59
N LEU A 91 -12.70 7.66 2.26
CA LEU A 91 -13.79 7.41 3.19
C LEU A 91 -14.45 6.06 2.88
N PRO A 92 -14.99 5.36 3.88
CA PRO A 92 -15.76 4.14 3.67
C PRO A 92 -16.92 4.36 2.69
N ARG A 93 -17.13 3.44 1.75
CA ARG A 93 -18.25 3.51 0.79
C ARG A 93 -19.61 3.54 1.49
N THR A 94 -19.70 2.93 2.67
CA THR A 94 -20.90 2.92 3.53
C THR A 94 -21.30 4.32 4.00
N LEU A 95 -20.40 5.31 3.92
CA LEU A 95 -20.68 6.71 4.20
C LEU A 95 -21.26 7.48 3.03
N PHE A 96 -21.51 6.83 1.89
CA PHE A 96 -22.06 7.46 0.70
C PHE A 96 -23.40 6.83 0.36
N ASN A 97 -24.37 7.67 -0.01
CA ASN A 97 -25.58 7.14 -0.63
C ASN A 97 -25.27 6.58 -2.02
N LYS A 98 -26.18 5.76 -2.56
CA LYS A 98 -25.97 5.06 -3.84
C LYS A 98 -25.62 6.01 -5.00
N SER A 99 -26.29 7.17 -5.08
CA SER A 99 -26.07 8.14 -6.15
C SER A 99 -24.71 8.84 -6.01
N ALA A 100 -24.34 9.28 -4.81
CA ALA A 100 -23.06 9.89 -4.51
C ALA A 100 -21.89 8.92 -4.74
N ALA A 101 -22.07 7.65 -4.35
CA ALA A 101 -21.12 6.59 -4.60
C ALA A 101 -20.92 6.38 -6.12
N SER A 102 -22.01 6.25 -6.88
CA SER A 102 -21.94 6.11 -8.34
C SER A 102 -21.31 7.32 -9.02
N ALA A 103 -21.63 8.54 -8.60
CA ALA A 103 -21.02 9.75 -9.14
C ALA A 103 -19.51 9.78 -8.88
N THR A 104 -19.08 9.40 -7.68
CA THR A 104 -17.65 9.34 -7.31
C THR A 104 -16.90 8.28 -8.12
N LEU A 105 -17.49 7.07 -8.27
CA LEU A 105 -16.93 5.99 -9.10
C LEU A 105 -16.86 6.34 -10.58
N GLY A 106 -17.77 7.18 -11.08
CA GLY A 106 -17.72 7.66 -12.46
C GLY A 106 -16.49 8.50 -12.77
N VAL A 107 -15.88 9.12 -11.75
CA VAL A 107 -14.72 10.00 -11.89
C VAL A 107 -13.40 9.26 -11.62
N ASP A 108 -13.39 8.22 -10.78
CA ASP A 108 -12.20 7.39 -10.49
C ASP A 108 -12.36 5.94 -10.98
N LYS A 109 -11.69 5.63 -12.09
CA LYS A 109 -11.75 4.30 -12.74
C LYS A 109 -10.86 3.24 -12.08
N TYR A 110 -9.90 3.65 -11.23
CA TYR A 110 -8.90 2.76 -10.61
C TYR A 110 -9.11 2.63 -9.10
N TYR A 111 -10.39 2.70 -8.69
CA TYR A 111 -10.89 2.55 -7.33
C TYR A 111 -10.63 1.16 -6.72
N ILE A 112 -10.35 1.14 -5.41
CA ILE A 112 -10.31 -0.04 -4.55
C ILE A 112 -11.65 -0.27 -3.85
N SER A 113 -12.14 -1.52 -3.85
CA SER A 113 -13.38 -1.94 -3.17
C SER A 113 -13.43 -1.51 -1.69
N GLY A 114 -14.63 -1.16 -1.21
CA GLY A 114 -14.85 -0.68 0.16
C GLY A 114 -14.68 0.82 0.44
N TYR A 115 -13.90 1.60 -0.31
CA TYR A 115 -13.57 3.00 0.07
C TYR A 115 -13.49 4.01 -1.08
N LEU A 116 -14.24 5.11 -0.98
CA LEU A 116 -14.35 6.17 -1.98
C LEU A 116 -13.50 7.41 -1.66
N TRP A 117 -13.05 8.06 -2.72
CA TRP A 117 -12.21 9.24 -2.69
C TRP A 117 -13.07 10.53 -2.72
N LYS A 118 -12.76 11.51 -1.86
CA LYS A 118 -13.17 12.93 -1.91
C LYS A 118 -12.00 13.93 -1.96
N THR A 119 -12.08 14.94 -2.83
CA THR A 119 -11.10 16.03 -2.87
C THR A 119 -11.62 17.23 -2.10
N LEU A 120 -10.75 17.84 -1.31
CA LEU A 120 -11.04 19.05 -0.56
C LEU A 120 -10.10 20.17 -1.00
N PHE A 121 -10.60 21.40 -0.99
CA PHE A 121 -9.79 22.60 -1.18
C PHE A 121 -8.68 22.68 -0.11
N PRO A 122 -7.60 23.45 -0.38
CA PRO A 122 -6.55 23.69 0.60
C PRO A 122 -7.09 24.13 1.97
N GLU A 123 -6.40 23.72 3.04
CA GLU A 123 -6.81 23.93 4.43
C GLU A 123 -7.11 25.39 4.80
N ASP A 124 -6.40 26.33 4.16
CA ASP A 124 -6.54 27.78 4.35
C ASP A 124 -7.59 28.41 3.42
N THR A 125 -8.46 27.62 2.80
CA THR A 125 -9.52 28.10 1.90
C THR A 125 -10.78 28.44 2.70
N ASP A 126 -11.02 29.73 2.91
CA ASP A 126 -12.29 30.25 3.38
C ASP A 126 -13.28 30.50 2.22
N GLU A 127 -14.48 30.99 2.52
CA GLU A 127 -15.52 31.26 1.52
C GLU A 127 -15.07 32.30 0.48
N THR A 128 -14.36 33.35 0.90
CA THR A 128 -13.85 34.40 0.02
C THR A 128 -12.86 33.83 -0.99
N LYS A 129 -11.86 33.09 -0.49
CA LYS A 129 -10.82 32.46 -1.31
C LYS A 129 -11.39 31.38 -2.22
N LEU A 130 -12.41 30.65 -1.77
CA LEU A 130 -13.14 29.70 -2.62
C LEU A 130 -13.82 30.40 -3.80
N ILE A 131 -14.50 31.52 -3.56
CA ILE A 131 -15.14 32.31 -4.62
C ILE A 131 -14.10 32.84 -5.61
N GLU A 132 -12.94 33.30 -5.12
CA GLU A 132 -11.81 33.70 -5.98
C GLU A 132 -11.30 32.54 -6.84
N TYR A 133 -11.11 31.36 -6.26
CA TYR A 133 -10.72 30.16 -7.00
C TYR A 133 -11.73 29.76 -8.09
N ILE A 134 -13.03 29.82 -7.78
CA ILE A 134 -14.11 29.57 -8.75
C ILE A 134 -14.05 30.58 -9.90
N LYS A 135 -13.90 31.86 -9.58
CA LYS A 135 -13.82 32.92 -10.58
C LYS A 135 -12.60 32.73 -11.49
N GLU A 136 -11.41 32.62 -10.90
CA GLU A 136 -10.16 32.47 -11.64
C GLU A 136 -10.16 31.19 -12.48
N GLY A 137 -10.74 30.09 -11.97
CA GLY A 137 -10.83 28.85 -12.75
C GLY A 137 -11.73 28.97 -14.00
N LEU A 138 -12.81 29.76 -13.95
CA LEU A 138 -13.67 30.04 -15.11
C LEU A 138 -13.02 31.00 -16.12
N GLU A 139 -12.15 31.90 -15.65
CA GLU A 139 -11.31 32.74 -16.50
C GLU A 139 -10.20 31.94 -17.20
N ASN A 140 -9.89 30.73 -16.72
CA ASN A 140 -8.83 29.87 -17.22
C ASN A 140 -9.34 28.45 -17.52
N LEU A 141 -10.45 28.36 -18.27
CA LEU A 141 -11.00 27.08 -18.72
C LEU A 141 -10.09 26.41 -19.74
N ASP A 142 -9.90 25.11 -19.56
CA ASP A 142 -9.42 24.21 -20.60
C ASP A 142 -10.60 23.82 -21.49
N LEU A 143 -10.74 24.54 -22.61
CA LEU A 143 -11.84 24.37 -23.55
C LEU A 143 -11.81 23.03 -24.28
N GLU A 144 -10.63 22.39 -24.40
CA GLU A 144 -10.49 21.09 -25.05
C GLU A 144 -11.01 19.97 -24.14
N LYS A 145 -10.76 20.07 -22.83
CA LYS A 145 -11.23 19.08 -21.85
C LYS A 145 -12.61 19.35 -21.28
N SER A 146 -13.14 20.56 -21.46
CA SER A 146 -14.47 20.94 -21.01
C SER A 146 -15.56 20.37 -21.92
N LYS A 147 -16.64 19.87 -21.31
CA LYS A 147 -17.88 19.40 -21.95
C LYS A 147 -19.06 20.23 -21.44
N ASN A 148 -20.21 20.13 -22.10
CA ASN A 148 -21.38 20.98 -21.79
C ASN A 148 -21.80 20.94 -20.31
N ASP A 149 -21.73 19.78 -19.67
CA ASP A 149 -22.11 19.53 -18.28
C ASP A 149 -20.93 19.52 -17.30
N GLN A 150 -19.69 19.54 -17.80
CA GLN A 150 -18.46 19.41 -17.01
C GLN A 150 -17.38 20.35 -17.54
N LEU A 151 -17.12 21.43 -16.81
CA LEU A 151 -16.03 22.35 -17.19
C LEU A 151 -14.77 22.04 -16.38
N ILE A 152 -13.62 22.21 -17.02
CA ILE A 152 -12.30 22.07 -16.39
C ILE A 152 -11.62 23.43 -16.41
N GLY A 153 -11.19 23.91 -15.25
CA GLY A 153 -10.50 25.20 -15.11
C GLY A 153 -9.31 25.12 -14.17
N TYR A 154 -8.50 26.19 -14.16
CA TYR A 154 -7.29 26.27 -13.35
C TYR A 154 -7.29 27.56 -12.53
N CYS A 155 -7.03 27.46 -11.24
CA CYS A 155 -6.92 28.61 -10.34
C CYS A 155 -5.60 28.59 -9.57
N ASN A 156 -5.41 29.64 -8.78
CA ASN A 156 -4.17 29.95 -8.07
C ASN A 156 -2.98 30.03 -9.03
N ILE A 157 -3.18 30.67 -10.18
CA ILE A 157 -2.17 30.83 -11.23
C ILE A 157 -1.17 31.89 -10.77
N GLN A 158 -0.08 31.41 -10.18
CA GLN A 158 1.02 32.22 -9.67
C GLN A 158 2.32 31.85 -10.36
N SER A 159 3.39 32.61 -10.09
CA SER A 159 4.73 32.30 -10.60
C SER A 159 5.26 30.92 -10.15
N ASP A 160 4.79 30.43 -9.00
CA ASP A 160 5.07 29.07 -8.54
C ASP A 160 4.04 28.08 -9.14
N PRO A 161 4.40 27.29 -10.18
CA PRO A 161 3.48 26.34 -10.81
C PRO A 161 2.99 25.27 -9.82
N THR A 162 3.74 25.00 -8.75
CA THR A 162 3.42 23.94 -7.79
C THR A 162 2.19 24.23 -6.95
N LYS A 163 1.67 25.47 -7.01
CA LYS A 163 0.48 25.92 -6.29
C LYS A 163 -0.79 25.92 -7.13
N ILE A 164 -0.68 25.68 -8.44
CA ILE A 164 -1.81 25.71 -9.36
C ILE A 164 -2.77 24.55 -9.06
N ILE A 165 -4.06 24.88 -9.01
CA ILE A 165 -5.12 23.91 -8.69
C ILE A 165 -6.01 23.74 -9.91
N ARG A 166 -6.28 22.48 -10.27
CA ARG A 166 -7.25 22.14 -11.32
C ARG A 166 -8.62 21.90 -10.69
N LEU A 167 -9.62 22.62 -11.17
CA LEU A 167 -11.01 22.56 -10.73
C LEU A 167 -11.89 21.88 -11.78
N MET A 168 -12.92 21.18 -11.31
CA MET A 168 -14.04 20.71 -12.13
C MET A 168 -15.31 21.38 -11.66
N TYR A 169 -16.12 21.82 -12.63
CA TYR A 169 -17.43 22.41 -12.42
C TYR A 169 -18.48 21.47 -12.99
N PHE A 170 -19.49 21.12 -12.20
CA PHE A 170 -20.71 20.49 -12.72
C PHE A 170 -21.72 21.59 -13.05
N ILE A 171 -22.16 21.63 -14.30
CA ILE A 171 -23.10 22.62 -14.79
C ILE A 171 -24.48 22.00 -15.00
N HIS A 172 -25.51 22.67 -14.47
CA HIS A 172 -26.91 22.39 -14.70
C HIS A 172 -27.54 23.50 -15.54
N ASP A 173 -28.47 23.14 -16.41
CA ASP A 173 -29.21 24.07 -17.28
C ASP A 173 -28.29 25.04 -18.06
N ASP A 174 -27.15 24.53 -18.52
CA ASP A 174 -26.09 25.21 -19.30
C ASP A 174 -25.42 26.44 -18.67
N LYS A 175 -25.89 26.92 -17.51
CA LYS A 175 -25.42 28.18 -16.89
C LYS A 175 -25.27 28.12 -15.37
N ASN A 176 -25.87 27.16 -14.68
CA ASN A 176 -25.85 27.11 -13.23
C ASN A 176 -24.75 26.17 -12.74
N ILE A 177 -23.84 26.67 -11.91
CA ILE A 177 -22.83 25.84 -11.25
C ILE A 177 -23.53 25.08 -10.12
N ALA A 178 -23.69 23.77 -10.30
CA ALA A 178 -24.28 22.88 -9.31
C ALA A 178 -23.25 22.50 -8.22
N SER A 179 -21.99 22.34 -8.62
CA SER A 179 -20.86 22.05 -7.73
C SER A 179 -19.54 22.43 -8.37
N CYS A 180 -18.53 22.72 -7.56
CA CYS A 180 -17.15 22.96 -7.97
C CYS A 180 -16.20 22.33 -6.95
N PHE A 181 -15.18 21.62 -7.42
CA PHE A 181 -14.21 20.96 -6.55
C PHE A 181 -12.85 20.78 -7.23
N PRO A 182 -11.75 20.67 -6.45
CA PRO A 182 -10.47 20.28 -6.99
C PRO A 182 -10.56 18.88 -7.60
N THR A 183 -10.01 18.68 -8.79
CA THR A 183 -10.02 17.36 -9.43
C THR A 183 -9.06 16.37 -8.79
N TRP A 184 -9.29 15.08 -9.00
CA TRP A 184 -8.36 14.01 -8.61
C TRP A 184 -7.02 14.13 -9.31
N THR A 185 -7.07 14.36 -10.62
CA THR A 185 -5.91 14.53 -11.49
C THR A 185 -5.40 15.97 -11.41
N GLN A 186 -5.01 16.40 -10.19
CA GLN A 186 -4.30 17.66 -10.01
C GLN A 186 -3.07 17.71 -10.93
N PRO A 187 -2.73 18.89 -11.47
CA PRO A 187 -1.71 18.99 -12.48
C PRO A 187 -0.36 18.59 -11.89
N TYR A 188 0.36 17.78 -12.64
CA TYR A 188 1.73 17.42 -12.37
C TYR A 188 2.64 18.58 -12.74
N THR A 189 3.38 19.09 -11.75
CA THR A 189 4.22 20.30 -11.87
C THR A 189 5.67 20.07 -11.48
N GLY A 190 6.05 18.80 -11.29
CA GLY A 190 7.42 18.41 -10.97
C GLY A 190 7.49 17.30 -9.93
N ASN A 191 8.72 16.85 -9.67
CA ASN A 191 8.96 15.61 -8.94
C ASN A 191 9.18 15.85 -7.43
N ASN A 192 8.10 16.16 -6.71
CA ASN A 192 8.17 16.41 -5.26
C ASN A 192 7.46 15.34 -4.40
N GLY A 193 6.95 14.27 -5.01
CA GLY A 193 6.30 13.19 -4.28
C GLY A 193 4.92 13.50 -3.71
N LYS A 194 4.27 14.57 -4.15
CA LYS A 194 2.92 14.95 -3.68
C LYS A 194 1.91 15.15 -4.81
N ALA A 195 2.24 14.83 -6.05
CA ALA A 195 1.25 14.81 -7.12
C ALA A 195 0.40 13.53 -7.07
N PHE A 196 -0.77 13.56 -7.69
CA PHE A 196 -1.64 12.38 -7.81
C PHE A 196 -0.95 11.26 -8.59
N SER A 197 -1.03 10.02 -8.10
CA SER A 197 -0.61 8.81 -8.84
C SER A 197 -1.62 7.69 -8.64
N HIS A 198 -1.80 6.86 -9.68
CA HIS A 198 -2.73 5.72 -9.62
C HIS A 198 -2.30 4.73 -8.55
N LYS A 199 -0.99 4.58 -8.37
CA LYS A 199 -0.43 3.77 -7.30
C LYS A 199 -0.88 4.21 -5.91
N HIS A 200 -0.87 5.50 -5.63
CA HIS A 200 -1.32 6.01 -4.34
C HIS A 200 -2.84 5.85 -4.17
N VAL A 201 -3.62 5.99 -5.25
CA VAL A 201 -5.05 5.67 -5.20
C VAL A 201 -5.30 4.23 -4.76
N LEU A 202 -4.40 3.34 -5.19
CA LEU A 202 -4.41 1.91 -4.94
C LEU A 202 -3.65 1.49 -3.65
N SER A 203 -2.97 2.38 -2.94
CA SER A 203 -2.20 2.01 -1.74
C SER A 203 -2.40 3.03 -0.63
N TYR A 204 -2.42 2.60 0.64
CA TYR A 204 -2.67 3.50 1.77
C TYR A 204 -1.44 3.70 2.66
N PRO A 205 -0.26 4.03 2.11
CA PRO A 205 0.91 4.18 2.94
C PRO A 205 0.76 5.42 3.83
N ILE A 206 1.09 5.29 5.11
CA ILE A 206 1.30 6.44 5.99
C ILE A 206 2.62 7.10 5.58
N VAL A 207 2.52 8.28 4.97
CA VAL A 207 3.65 9.05 4.42
C VAL A 207 3.72 10.43 5.05
N GLN A 208 4.80 11.16 4.83
CA GLN A 208 4.97 12.51 5.38
C GLN A 208 3.85 13.50 4.96
N SER A 209 3.17 13.24 3.83
CA SER A 209 2.05 14.05 3.36
C SER A 209 0.69 13.63 3.92
N THR A 210 0.63 12.58 4.74
CA THR A 210 -0.58 12.17 5.46
C THR A 210 -0.97 13.25 6.47
N MET A 211 -2.25 13.62 6.48
CA MET A 211 -2.81 14.66 7.34
C MET A 211 -3.56 14.03 8.50
N MET A 212 -3.07 14.29 9.72
CA MET A 212 -3.80 13.95 10.95
C MET A 212 -4.84 15.03 11.19
N ILE A 213 -6.11 14.76 10.83
CA ILE A 213 -7.21 15.73 11.02
C ILE A 213 -7.89 15.55 12.39
N ASP A 214 -7.70 14.38 13.02
CA ASP A 214 -8.20 14.01 14.35
C ASP A 214 -7.12 14.21 15.44
N TYR A 215 -6.58 15.42 15.57
CA TYR A 215 -5.38 15.72 16.37
C TYR A 215 -5.44 15.36 17.87
N GLU A 216 -6.62 15.07 18.44
CA GLU A 216 -6.74 14.53 19.80
C GLU A 216 -6.45 13.02 19.87
N PHE A 217 -5.35 12.57 19.26
CA PHE A 217 -4.93 11.19 19.36
C PHE A 217 -4.38 10.90 20.76
N ASP A 218 -5.21 10.27 21.58
CA ASP A 218 -4.81 9.71 22.87
C ASP A 218 -4.78 8.18 22.77
N ARG A 219 -3.56 7.61 22.64
CA ARG A 219 -3.36 6.15 22.63
C ARG A 219 -4.01 5.48 23.84
N LYS A 220 -4.13 6.16 24.99
CA LYS A 220 -4.72 5.62 26.22
C LYS A 220 -6.24 5.42 26.12
N LYS A 221 -6.91 6.03 25.12
CA LYS A 221 -8.35 5.83 24.87
C LYS A 221 -8.64 4.59 24.03
N LEU A 222 -7.64 3.98 23.38
CA LEU A 222 -7.80 2.71 22.70
C LEU A 222 -7.97 1.58 23.74
N PRO A 223 -8.66 0.48 23.42
CA PRO A 223 -8.64 -0.74 24.22
C PRO A 223 -7.25 -1.37 24.06
N LEU A 224 -6.32 -0.86 24.85
CA LEU A 224 -4.95 -1.31 24.86
C LEU A 224 -4.89 -2.71 25.46
N THR A 225 -4.11 -3.59 24.85
CA THR A 225 -3.79 -4.87 25.48
C THR A 225 -2.99 -4.60 26.76
N LYS A 226 -2.93 -5.58 27.67
CA LYS A 226 -2.03 -5.47 28.83
C LYS A 226 -0.59 -5.16 28.40
N LEU A 227 -0.14 -5.81 27.31
CA LEU A 227 1.16 -5.56 26.71
C LEU A 227 1.31 -4.09 26.30
N ASP A 228 0.33 -3.51 25.60
CA ASP A 228 0.38 -2.10 25.19
C ASP A 228 0.51 -1.15 26.39
N MET A 229 -0.26 -1.38 27.47
CA MET A 229 -0.15 -0.59 28.70
C MET A 229 1.23 -0.73 29.35
N ASP A 230 1.74 -1.96 29.43
CA ASP A 230 3.07 -2.23 29.99
C ASP A 230 4.19 -1.55 29.18
N LEU A 231 4.03 -1.45 27.84
CA LEU A 231 4.97 -0.74 26.97
C LEU A 231 4.97 0.78 27.18
N ILE A 232 3.80 1.37 27.44
CA ILE A 232 3.64 2.83 27.57
C ILE A 232 4.03 3.31 28.98
N ASP A 233 3.65 2.57 30.02
CA ASP A 233 3.76 3.08 31.39
C ASP A 233 5.05 2.62 32.11
N THR A 234 5.76 1.62 31.56
CA THR A 234 6.97 1.08 32.20
C THR A 234 8.22 1.59 31.50
N LYS A 235 9.17 2.10 32.28
CA LYS A 235 10.56 2.29 31.83
C LYS A 235 11.44 1.19 32.41
N VAL A 236 12.38 0.70 31.60
CA VAL A 236 13.35 -0.31 32.03
C VAL A 236 14.75 0.22 31.77
N THR A 237 15.69 -0.12 32.66
CA THR A 237 17.09 0.28 32.58
C THR A 237 17.92 -0.78 31.84
N LEU A 238 18.79 -0.36 30.92
CA LEU A 238 19.76 -1.21 30.22
C LEU A 238 21.18 -0.67 30.38
N VAL A 239 22.12 -1.56 30.72
CA VAL A 239 23.57 -1.27 30.81
C VAL A 239 24.32 -2.05 29.74
N THR A 240 25.12 -1.37 28.91
CA THR A 240 25.77 -2.00 27.74
C THR A 240 26.96 -1.18 27.19
N GLY A 241 27.68 -1.77 26.23
CA GLY A 241 28.80 -1.18 25.48
C GLY A 241 28.36 -0.22 24.34
N GLU A 242 29.14 0.82 24.06
CA GLU A 242 29.01 1.67 22.86
C GLU A 242 30.10 1.36 21.81
N ASP A 243 29.77 1.42 20.52
CA ASP A 243 30.74 1.42 19.41
C ASP A 243 30.44 2.55 18.40
N HIS A 244 31.45 2.91 17.60
CA HIS A 244 31.34 3.87 16.51
C HIS A 244 31.54 3.21 15.15
N PHE A 245 30.57 3.41 14.25
CA PHE A 245 30.62 2.96 12.87
C PHE A 245 30.39 4.14 11.92
N THR A 246 31.01 4.10 10.75
CA THR A 246 30.59 4.93 9.62
C THR A 246 29.87 4.06 8.60
N ILE A 247 28.74 4.56 8.09
CA ILE A 247 27.91 3.92 7.09
C ILE A 247 28.04 4.73 5.82
N GLU A 248 28.59 4.13 4.77
CA GLU A 248 28.88 4.78 3.50
C GLU A 248 28.06 4.14 2.37
N LYS A 249 27.71 4.95 1.37
CA LYS A 249 27.07 4.47 0.14
C LYS A 249 28.11 3.82 -0.76
N ASP A 250 27.85 2.59 -1.19
CA ASP A 250 28.51 2.00 -2.35
C ASP A 250 27.58 2.13 -3.57
N ILE A 251 27.72 3.25 -4.28
CA ILE A 251 26.88 3.56 -5.45
C ILE A 251 27.14 2.56 -6.59
N GLN A 252 28.37 2.06 -6.72
CA GLN A 252 28.75 1.15 -7.81
C GLN A 252 28.08 -0.22 -7.65
N ASN A 253 28.08 -0.76 -6.44
CA ASN A 253 27.49 -2.07 -6.15
C ASN A 253 26.05 -1.99 -5.63
N LEU A 254 25.44 -0.79 -5.57
CA LEU A 254 24.12 -0.56 -4.96
C LEU A 254 24.03 -1.13 -3.54
N ASN A 255 25.07 -0.92 -2.73
CA ASN A 255 25.21 -1.56 -1.43
C ASN A 255 25.61 -0.57 -0.32
N ILE A 256 25.70 -1.08 0.91
CA ILE A 256 26.11 -0.34 2.11
C ILE A 256 27.50 -0.81 2.51
N LYS A 257 28.40 0.14 2.75
CA LYS A 257 29.72 -0.13 3.30
C LYS A 257 29.77 0.27 4.77
N LEU A 258 30.26 -0.64 5.61
CA LEU A 258 30.39 -0.44 7.05
C LEU A 258 31.86 -0.41 7.44
N ASN A 259 32.30 0.68 8.07
CA ASN A 259 33.61 0.77 8.71
C ASN A 259 33.43 0.92 10.21
N SER A 260 34.18 0.14 11.00
CA SER A 260 34.06 0.11 12.46
C SER A 260 35.33 0.62 13.15
N ASN A 261 35.17 1.51 14.13
CA ASN A 261 36.23 1.86 15.09
C ASN A 261 35.71 1.55 16.50
N ARG A 262 36.33 0.57 17.15
CA ARG A 262 35.91 0.11 18.49
C ARG A 262 36.55 0.97 19.58
N ILE A 263 35.72 1.56 20.44
CA ILE A 263 36.14 2.14 21.72
C ILE A 263 35.10 1.72 22.76
N PRO A 264 35.42 0.75 23.65
CA PRO A 264 34.47 0.28 24.65
C PRO A 264 34.12 1.36 25.67
N SER A 265 32.84 1.70 25.81
CA SER A 265 32.32 2.51 26.93
C SER A 265 31.06 1.85 27.51
N VAL A 266 30.85 1.94 28.82
CA VAL A 266 29.63 1.43 29.48
C VAL A 266 28.64 2.58 29.64
N ILE A 267 27.41 2.41 29.18
CA ILE A 267 26.34 3.41 29.29
C ILE A 267 25.07 2.77 29.83
N GLU A 268 24.39 3.50 30.72
CA GLU A 268 23.10 3.18 31.30
C GLU A 268 21.99 4.01 30.62
N PHE A 269 20.89 3.35 30.23
CA PHE A 269 19.74 3.98 29.59
C PHE A 269 18.45 3.57 30.28
N GLU A 270 17.55 4.50 30.57
CA GLU A 270 16.20 4.20 31.05
C GLU A 270 15.16 4.66 30.01
N HIS A 271 14.42 3.72 29.43
CA HIS A 271 13.48 4.02 28.35
C HIS A 271 12.34 2.99 28.23
N GLU A 272 11.17 3.44 27.76
CA GLU A 272 9.98 2.60 27.51
C GLU A 272 10.25 1.48 26.49
N ILE A 273 11.15 1.72 25.54
CA ILE A 273 11.54 0.72 24.54
C ILE A 273 12.19 -0.52 25.15
N PHE A 274 12.79 -0.41 26.34
CA PHE A 274 13.33 -1.58 27.03
C PHE A 274 12.22 -2.40 27.73
N SER A 275 11.02 -1.82 27.91
CA SER A 275 9.83 -2.60 28.24
C SER A 275 9.40 -3.48 27.07
N LEU A 276 9.63 -3.06 25.81
CA LEU A 276 9.45 -3.94 24.65
C LEU A 276 10.35 -5.17 24.77
N LEU A 277 11.64 -4.96 25.05
CA LEU A 277 12.59 -6.05 25.26
C LEU A 277 12.14 -7.04 26.34
N LYS A 278 11.65 -6.52 27.48
CA LYS A 278 11.13 -7.35 28.59
C LYS A 278 9.89 -8.15 28.20
N ASN A 279 9.05 -7.57 27.33
CA ASN A 279 7.78 -8.15 26.94
C ASN A 279 7.84 -8.98 25.65
N THR A 280 8.93 -8.90 24.89
CA THR A 280 9.16 -9.77 23.74
C THR A 280 9.35 -11.22 24.22
N PRO A 281 8.61 -12.20 23.67
CA PRO A 281 8.73 -13.60 24.05
C PRO A 281 10.18 -14.09 24.02
N LYS A 282 10.57 -14.81 25.08
CA LYS A 282 11.96 -15.25 25.31
C LYS A 282 12.57 -16.00 24.12
N ILE A 283 11.75 -16.78 23.39
CA ILE A 283 12.18 -17.53 22.20
C ILE A 283 12.66 -16.64 21.04
N PHE A 284 12.17 -15.39 20.97
CA PHE A 284 12.61 -14.40 19.99
C PHE A 284 13.86 -13.71 20.51
N ILE A 285 13.91 -13.35 21.79
CA ILE A 285 15.09 -12.73 22.41
C ILE A 285 16.35 -13.61 22.26
N GLU A 286 16.21 -14.91 22.47
CA GLU A 286 17.31 -15.90 22.40
C GLU A 286 17.54 -16.45 20.98
N ARG A 287 16.93 -15.87 19.95
CA ARG A 287 17.09 -16.34 18.56
C ARG A 287 18.51 -16.10 18.04
N ASP A 288 19.02 -17.09 17.32
CA ASP A 288 20.22 -16.94 16.49
C ASP A 288 19.93 -16.05 15.27
N ILE A 289 20.87 -15.18 14.92
CA ILE A 289 20.75 -14.30 13.75
C ILE A 289 21.22 -15.08 12.51
N PRO A 290 20.39 -15.21 11.45
CA PRO A 290 20.78 -15.92 10.24
C PRO A 290 21.98 -15.25 9.58
N GLN A 291 22.84 -16.08 8.98
CA GLN A 291 23.87 -15.60 8.07
C GLN A 291 23.22 -15.26 6.71
N PRO A 292 23.76 -14.29 5.95
CA PRO A 292 23.13 -13.79 4.71
C PRO A 292 22.74 -14.85 3.66
N LEU A 293 23.40 -16.02 3.66
CA LEU A 293 23.16 -17.13 2.73
C LEU A 293 22.70 -18.42 3.44
N GLY A 294 22.26 -18.32 4.71
CA GLY A 294 21.91 -19.47 5.55
C GLY A 294 20.47 -19.46 6.07
N TYR A 295 19.55 -18.81 5.34
CA TYR A 295 18.18 -18.65 5.80
C TYR A 295 17.43 -19.99 5.88
N GLU A 296 17.67 -20.93 4.96
CA GLU A 296 16.99 -22.23 4.99
C GLU A 296 17.40 -23.08 6.19
N GLU A 297 18.69 -23.16 6.50
CA GLU A 297 19.17 -23.88 7.69
C GLU A 297 18.64 -23.21 8.96
N TYR A 298 18.62 -21.88 8.96
CA TYR A 298 17.99 -21.10 10.02
C TYR A 298 16.51 -21.45 10.16
N GLU A 299 15.70 -21.38 9.09
CA GLU A 299 14.27 -21.67 9.12
C GLU A 299 14.00 -23.11 9.55
N ALA A 300 14.77 -24.08 9.04
CA ALA A 300 14.67 -25.47 9.43
C ALA A 300 14.98 -25.68 10.93
N SER A 301 15.99 -24.97 11.46
CA SER A 301 16.32 -24.97 12.88
C SER A 301 15.19 -24.36 13.72
N ARG A 302 14.68 -23.20 13.33
CA ARG A 302 13.57 -22.52 14.00
C ARG A 302 12.30 -23.37 14.01
N ASN A 303 11.95 -24.00 12.89
CA ASN A 303 10.81 -24.91 12.79
C ASN A 303 10.90 -26.10 13.76
N LYS A 304 12.11 -26.63 14.03
CA LYS A 304 12.32 -27.67 15.05
C LYS A 304 12.02 -27.13 16.46
N ILE A 305 12.43 -25.90 16.75
CA ILE A 305 12.18 -25.23 18.04
C ILE A 305 10.67 -25.00 18.23
N PHE A 306 9.97 -24.48 17.21
CA PHE A 306 8.52 -24.26 17.26
C PHE A 306 7.77 -25.55 17.56
N LYS A 307 8.07 -26.64 16.82
CA LYS A 307 7.50 -27.97 17.05
C LYS A 307 7.79 -28.51 18.45
N LYS A 308 8.94 -28.18 19.06
CA LYS A 308 9.30 -28.60 20.42
C LYS A 308 8.47 -27.85 21.47
N ILE A 309 8.23 -26.55 21.28
CA ILE A 309 7.41 -25.73 22.19
C ILE A 309 5.96 -26.18 22.16
N THR A 310 5.42 -26.48 20.97
CA THR A 310 4.06 -27.00 20.81
C THR A 310 3.92 -28.49 21.20
N LYS A 311 5.01 -29.19 21.59
CA LYS A 311 4.93 -30.57 22.12
C LYS A 311 4.53 -30.64 23.61
N LYS A 312 5.01 -29.73 24.47
CA LYS A 312 4.82 -29.82 25.93
C LYS A 312 3.37 -29.53 26.37
N GLN A 313 2.56 -30.57 26.61
CA GLN A 313 1.12 -30.44 26.92
C GLN A 313 0.81 -29.56 28.14
N LYS A 314 1.59 -29.66 29.23
CA LYS A 314 1.25 -29.03 30.53
C LYS A 314 1.20 -27.50 30.51
N ASN A 315 1.97 -26.84 29.62
CA ASN A 315 2.05 -25.37 29.53
C ASN A 315 1.63 -24.82 28.16
N ARG A 316 1.08 -25.66 27.27
CA ARG A 316 0.88 -25.29 25.86
C ARG A 316 -0.07 -24.11 25.67
N LYS A 317 -1.26 -24.14 26.27
CA LYS A 317 -2.24 -23.04 26.19
C LYS A 317 -1.66 -21.72 26.70
N LYS A 318 -0.90 -21.78 27.81
CA LYS A 318 -0.21 -20.61 28.37
C LYS A 318 0.85 -20.06 27.40
N ASN A 319 1.66 -20.94 26.82
CA ASN A 319 2.70 -20.55 25.86
C ASN A 319 2.11 -19.93 24.60
N ILE A 320 1.01 -20.49 24.07
CA ILE A 320 0.34 -19.94 22.87
C ILE A 320 -0.32 -18.60 23.16
N LYS A 321 -0.89 -18.42 24.35
CA LYS A 321 -1.49 -17.15 24.77
C LYS A 321 -0.50 -15.99 24.73
N GLU A 322 0.76 -16.23 25.13
CA GLU A 322 1.83 -15.22 25.06
C GLU A 322 2.04 -14.70 23.63
N PHE A 323 2.09 -15.60 22.62
CA PHE A 323 2.23 -15.20 21.21
C PHE A 323 1.00 -14.49 20.67
N ILE A 324 -0.20 -14.92 21.08
CA ILE A 324 -1.46 -14.23 20.70
C ILE A 324 -1.48 -12.82 21.30
N GLU A 325 -1.18 -12.67 22.59
CA GLU A 325 -1.14 -11.36 23.25
C GLU A 325 -0.09 -10.45 22.59
N TYR A 326 1.05 -11.01 22.16
CA TYR A 326 2.09 -10.26 21.44
C TYR A 326 1.59 -9.73 20.09
N ILE A 327 1.01 -10.56 19.22
CA ILE A 327 0.57 -10.12 17.89
C ILE A 327 -0.75 -9.32 17.90
N LYS A 328 -1.50 -9.35 19.01
CA LYS A 328 -2.68 -8.50 19.22
C LYS A 328 -2.36 -7.11 19.76
N SER A 329 -1.12 -6.87 20.18
CA SER A 329 -0.72 -5.53 20.61
C SER A 329 -0.70 -4.60 19.40
N ILE A 330 -1.42 -3.47 19.51
CA ILE A 330 -1.42 -2.42 18.48
C ILE A 330 -0.01 -1.89 18.27
N SER A 331 0.77 -1.77 19.35
CA SER A 331 2.18 -1.38 19.31
C SER A 331 3.01 -2.30 18.42
N ILE A 332 2.72 -3.61 18.43
CA ILE A 332 3.42 -4.62 17.63
C ILE A 332 2.89 -4.68 16.18
N ILE A 333 1.59 -4.94 15.99
CA ILE A 333 1.06 -5.24 14.65
C ILE A 333 0.95 -3.99 13.77
N LYS A 334 0.72 -2.84 14.40
CA LYS A 334 0.50 -1.58 13.69
C LYS A 334 1.78 -0.77 13.59
N TYR A 335 2.43 -0.48 14.72
CA TYR A 335 3.56 0.45 14.80
C TYR A 335 4.95 -0.23 14.69
N ASN A 336 5.02 -1.47 14.18
CA ASN A 336 6.29 -2.21 13.98
C ASN A 336 7.36 -1.39 13.26
N PHE A 337 7.03 -0.78 12.11
CA PHE A 337 7.97 0.03 11.34
C PHE A 337 8.58 1.16 12.15
N GLU A 338 7.74 1.93 12.85
CA GLU A 338 8.17 3.08 13.65
C GLU A 338 9.04 2.64 14.82
N TYR A 339 8.66 1.56 15.53
CA TYR A 339 9.45 1.03 16.64
C TYR A 339 10.81 0.49 16.19
N SER A 340 10.86 -0.31 15.13
CA SER A 340 12.13 -0.82 14.57
C SER A 340 13.04 0.32 14.13
N THR A 341 12.50 1.28 13.38
CA THR A 341 13.24 2.47 12.93
C THR A 341 13.73 3.31 14.10
N TYR A 342 12.89 3.52 15.11
CA TYR A 342 13.25 4.27 16.31
C TYR A 342 14.37 3.58 17.10
N ILE A 343 14.31 2.26 17.27
CA ILE A 343 15.37 1.50 17.96
C ILE A 343 16.70 1.65 17.22
N TYR A 344 16.73 1.44 15.91
CA TYR A 344 17.97 1.58 15.15
C TYR A 344 18.51 3.02 15.18
N SER A 345 17.63 4.01 15.07
CA SER A 345 18.03 5.42 15.02
C SER A 345 18.61 5.91 16.35
N ASN A 346 18.06 5.46 17.49
CA ASN A 346 18.43 5.97 18.81
C ASN A 346 19.35 5.03 19.60
N PHE A 347 19.30 3.73 19.33
CA PHE A 347 20.03 2.69 20.07
C PHE A 347 20.93 1.84 19.19
N GLY A 348 21.17 2.25 17.93
CA GLY A 348 22.03 1.51 17.00
C GLY A 348 23.42 1.21 17.58
N LYS A 349 23.99 2.10 18.39
CA LYS A 349 25.30 1.89 19.03
C LYS A 349 25.35 0.69 19.99
N ILE A 350 24.20 0.34 20.58
CA ILE A 350 24.01 -0.78 21.52
C ILE A 350 23.63 -2.06 20.78
N LEU A 351 22.75 -1.91 19.79
CA LEU A 351 22.03 -2.99 19.12
C LEU A 351 22.96 -4.09 18.60
N PHE A 352 24.16 -3.73 18.14
CA PHE A 352 25.13 -4.67 17.55
C PHE A 352 25.86 -5.59 18.54
N HIS A 353 25.86 -5.28 19.84
CA HIS A 353 26.48 -6.12 20.88
C HIS A 353 25.49 -6.80 21.79
N PHE A 354 24.22 -6.43 21.66
CA PHE A 354 23.16 -6.93 22.50
C PHE A 354 22.09 -7.59 21.64
N ASN A 355 22.37 -8.85 21.28
CA ASN A 355 21.46 -9.72 20.51
C ASN A 355 20.00 -9.68 21.01
N PRO A 356 19.71 -9.63 22.33
CA PRO A 356 18.35 -9.43 22.81
C PRO A 356 17.65 -8.20 22.23
N LEU A 357 18.31 -7.04 22.21
CA LEU A 357 17.75 -5.81 21.65
C LEU A 357 17.65 -5.86 20.13
N TYR A 358 18.63 -6.46 19.45
CA TYR A 358 18.53 -6.75 18.02
C TYR A 358 17.28 -7.57 17.71
N ASN A 359 17.10 -8.71 18.39
CA ASN A 359 15.96 -9.61 18.16
C ASN A 359 14.63 -8.97 18.54
N CYS A 360 14.60 -8.16 19.60
CA CYS A 360 13.47 -7.35 19.99
C CYS A 360 13.08 -6.34 18.90
N SER A 361 14.07 -5.71 18.25
CA SER A 361 13.84 -4.72 17.20
C SER A 361 13.36 -5.30 15.88
N ASN A 362 13.59 -6.60 15.64
CA ASN A 362 13.12 -7.30 14.46
C ASN A 362 11.67 -7.77 14.64
N ILE A 363 10.77 -6.80 14.77
CA ILE A 363 9.37 -7.00 15.10
C ILE A 363 8.64 -7.78 13.98
N TYR A 364 9.00 -7.56 12.71
CA TYR A 364 8.42 -8.28 11.58
C TYR A 364 8.65 -9.79 11.68
N GLU A 365 9.89 -10.21 11.96
CA GLU A 365 10.20 -11.63 12.14
C GLU A 365 9.49 -12.19 13.38
N ASN A 366 9.37 -11.41 14.46
CA ASN A 366 8.64 -11.84 15.66
C ASN A 366 7.14 -12.05 15.38
N ILE A 367 6.53 -11.24 14.51
CA ILE A 367 5.14 -11.44 14.04
C ILE A 367 5.05 -12.73 13.20
N ILE A 368 5.94 -12.89 12.22
CA ILE A 368 6.01 -14.08 11.34
C ILE A 368 6.15 -15.38 12.15
N GLU A 369 7.09 -15.43 13.08
CA GLU A 369 7.31 -16.60 13.93
C GLU A 369 6.12 -16.85 14.86
N SER A 370 5.50 -15.80 15.42
CA SER A 370 4.30 -15.94 16.25
C SER A 370 3.16 -16.60 15.47
N ILE A 371 2.89 -16.16 14.24
CA ILE A 371 1.86 -16.74 13.37
C ILE A 371 2.20 -18.21 13.07
N LYS A 372 3.45 -18.53 12.71
CA LYS A 372 3.90 -19.92 12.48
C LYS A 372 3.71 -20.81 13.71
N ILE A 373 4.03 -20.32 14.91
CA ILE A 373 3.88 -21.06 16.17
C ILE A 373 2.40 -21.35 16.47
N ILE A 374 1.52 -20.34 16.33
CA ILE A 374 0.08 -20.49 16.54
C ILE A 374 -0.49 -21.49 15.53
N TYR A 375 -0.15 -21.33 14.24
CA TYR A 375 -0.54 -22.25 13.15
C TYR A 375 -0.15 -23.71 13.45
N ILE A 376 1.10 -23.96 13.86
CA ILE A 376 1.57 -25.32 14.19
C ILE A 376 0.75 -25.91 15.35
N CYS A 377 0.39 -25.09 16.34
CA CYS A 377 -0.44 -25.53 17.45
C CYS A 377 -1.85 -25.90 16.99
N ASP A 378 -2.49 -25.02 16.23
CA ASP A 378 -3.84 -25.21 15.71
C ASP A 378 -3.94 -26.45 14.84
N ASN A 379 -3.03 -26.67 13.90
CA ASN A 379 -3.07 -27.85 13.03
C ASN A 379 -2.90 -29.17 13.78
N LYS A 380 -2.11 -29.15 14.86
CA LYS A 380 -1.84 -30.31 15.68
C LYS A 380 -3.01 -30.62 16.63
N ASP A 381 -3.54 -29.59 17.29
CA ASP A 381 -4.53 -29.74 18.36
C ASP A 381 -5.97 -29.53 17.88
N LYS A 382 -6.16 -29.15 16.61
CA LYS A 382 -7.44 -28.75 16.02
C LYS A 382 -8.10 -27.59 16.79
N SER A 383 -7.28 -26.66 17.29
CA SER A 383 -7.73 -25.41 17.94
C SER A 383 -7.93 -24.30 16.91
N THR A 384 -8.57 -23.20 17.31
CA THR A 384 -8.97 -22.10 16.42
C THR A 384 -8.22 -20.80 16.70
N PHE A 385 -7.04 -20.82 17.32
CA PHE A 385 -6.42 -19.59 17.80
C PHE A 385 -6.08 -18.60 16.67
N LEU A 386 -5.48 -19.07 15.58
CA LEU A 386 -5.20 -18.23 14.41
C LEU A 386 -6.50 -17.81 13.73
N LEU A 387 -7.42 -18.76 13.53
CA LEU A 387 -8.76 -18.48 12.97
C LEU A 387 -9.46 -17.36 13.74
N ASP A 388 -9.45 -17.39 15.07
CA ASP A 388 -10.15 -16.44 15.93
C ASP A 388 -9.50 -15.04 15.93
N ASN A 389 -8.25 -14.90 15.49
CA ASN A 389 -7.50 -13.64 15.57
C ASN A 389 -7.04 -13.08 14.21
N ILE A 390 -7.31 -13.78 13.10
CA ILE A 390 -6.85 -13.36 11.77
C ILE A 390 -7.39 -11.98 11.34
N ASP A 391 -8.64 -11.65 11.66
CA ASP A 391 -9.25 -10.34 11.36
C ASP A 391 -8.48 -9.23 12.06
N HIS A 392 -8.23 -9.40 13.37
CA HIS A 392 -7.48 -8.43 14.14
C HIS A 392 -6.06 -8.22 13.60
N ILE A 393 -5.40 -9.29 13.14
CA ILE A 393 -4.04 -9.20 12.58
C ILE A 393 -4.07 -8.41 11.26
N LEU A 394 -4.99 -8.76 10.34
CA LEU A 394 -5.02 -8.20 8.99
C LEU A 394 -5.60 -6.78 8.96
N GLU A 395 -6.68 -6.51 9.69
CA GLU A 395 -7.36 -5.22 9.67
C GLU A 395 -6.55 -4.12 10.36
N ASN A 396 -5.67 -4.48 11.30
CA ASN A 396 -4.76 -3.53 11.96
C ASN A 396 -3.39 -3.43 11.29
N LEU A 397 -3.13 -4.20 10.22
CA LEU A 397 -1.88 -4.16 9.49
C LEU A 397 -1.85 -2.94 8.56
N ILE A 398 -1.15 -1.89 8.95
CA ILE A 398 -0.92 -0.69 8.11
C ILE A 398 0.47 -0.73 7.47
N THR A 399 0.59 -0.06 6.33
CA THR A 399 1.86 0.13 5.62
C THR A 399 2.35 1.55 5.85
N PHE A 400 3.62 1.70 6.18
CA PHE A 400 4.34 2.97 6.25
C PHE A 400 5.11 3.21 4.94
N ASN A 401 6.29 3.82 5.02
CA ASN A 401 7.05 4.26 3.85
C ASN A 401 7.63 3.08 3.04
N PHE A 402 8.24 3.43 1.90
CA PHE A 402 8.72 2.57 0.81
C PHE A 402 9.14 1.14 1.17
N TYR A 403 10.04 0.99 2.13
CA TYR A 403 10.59 -0.32 2.51
C TYR A 403 9.60 -1.20 3.27
N ASP A 404 8.68 -0.61 4.04
CA ASP A 404 7.68 -1.34 4.80
C ASP A 404 6.76 -2.17 3.90
N HIS A 405 6.48 -1.72 2.67
CA HIS A 405 5.77 -2.50 1.66
C HIS A 405 6.33 -3.92 1.49
N LEU A 406 7.66 -4.07 1.51
CA LEU A 406 8.33 -5.36 1.38
C LEU A 406 8.02 -6.26 2.58
N GLN A 407 8.15 -5.73 3.79
CA GLN A 407 7.89 -6.50 5.02
C GLN A 407 6.41 -6.87 5.18
N LYS A 408 5.49 -5.99 4.76
CA LYS A 408 4.05 -6.29 4.73
C LYS A 408 3.71 -7.38 3.71
N LYS A 409 4.40 -7.39 2.55
CA LYS A 409 4.27 -8.48 1.58
C LYS A 409 4.66 -9.82 2.23
N ARG A 410 5.79 -9.91 2.93
CA ARG A 410 6.23 -11.13 3.65
C ARG A 410 5.15 -11.66 4.61
N ILE A 411 4.63 -10.79 5.49
CA ILE A 411 3.59 -11.16 6.45
C ILE A 411 2.33 -11.68 5.75
N LEU A 412 1.85 -10.97 4.72
CA LEU A 412 0.61 -11.31 4.03
C LEU A 412 0.76 -12.60 3.19
N THR A 413 1.89 -12.77 2.50
CA THR A 413 2.21 -14.00 1.75
C THR A 413 2.22 -15.21 2.68
N LEU A 414 2.87 -15.08 3.85
CA LEU A 414 2.87 -16.13 4.87
C LEU A 414 1.45 -16.49 5.32
N ILE A 415 0.63 -15.50 5.67
CA ILE A 415 -0.75 -15.76 6.14
C ILE A 415 -1.55 -16.46 5.04
N GLY A 416 -1.47 -16.00 3.79
CA GLY A 416 -2.16 -16.61 2.65
C GLY A 416 -1.79 -18.09 2.46
N ASN A 417 -0.50 -18.42 2.56
CA ASN A 417 0.01 -19.79 2.47
C ASN A 417 -0.46 -20.67 3.62
N LEU A 418 -0.40 -20.16 4.85
CA LEU A 418 -0.82 -20.93 6.03
C LEU A 418 -2.32 -21.21 6.02
N CYS A 419 -3.15 -20.32 5.46
CA CYS A 419 -4.58 -20.56 5.31
C CYS A 419 -4.89 -21.77 4.41
N TYR A 420 -4.10 -21.98 3.35
CA TYR A 420 -4.24 -23.14 2.48
C TYR A 420 -3.93 -24.45 3.20
N GLU A 421 -2.94 -24.48 4.09
CA GLU A 421 -2.57 -25.71 4.81
C GLU A 421 -3.30 -25.89 6.16
N TYR A 422 -4.12 -24.93 6.56
CA TYR A 422 -4.81 -24.99 7.84
C TYR A 422 -5.86 -26.11 7.89
N HIS A 423 -6.02 -26.70 9.07
CA HIS A 423 -6.89 -27.86 9.30
C HIS A 423 -8.39 -27.54 9.15
N ASP A 424 -8.81 -26.31 9.48
CA ASP A 424 -10.18 -25.84 9.28
C ASP A 424 -10.26 -24.92 8.06
N VAL A 425 -10.90 -25.41 7.00
CA VAL A 425 -11.05 -24.70 5.74
C VAL A 425 -11.82 -23.37 5.86
N LYS A 426 -12.60 -23.17 6.92
CA LYS A 426 -13.26 -21.87 7.20
C LYS A 426 -12.28 -20.71 7.32
N ILE A 427 -11.00 -20.97 7.61
CA ILE A 427 -9.99 -19.91 7.64
C ILE A 427 -9.83 -19.21 6.29
N ILE A 428 -10.11 -19.88 5.16
CA ILE A 428 -9.99 -19.28 3.84
C ILE A 428 -11.05 -18.20 3.64
N ASP A 429 -12.31 -18.51 3.93
CA ASP A 429 -13.40 -17.54 3.90
C ASP A 429 -13.09 -16.35 4.82
N LYS A 430 -12.66 -16.65 6.05
CA LYS A 430 -12.28 -15.62 7.02
C LYS A 430 -11.10 -14.75 6.55
N PHE A 431 -10.08 -15.35 5.94
CA PHE A 431 -8.94 -14.65 5.34
C PHE A 431 -9.37 -13.73 4.21
N ILE A 432 -10.22 -14.20 3.29
CA ILE A 432 -10.74 -13.40 2.17
C ILE A 432 -11.50 -12.18 2.69
N ASN A 433 -12.36 -12.37 3.69
CA ASN A 433 -13.16 -11.30 4.28
C ASN A 433 -12.26 -10.27 5.01
N ALA A 434 -11.33 -10.74 5.83
CA ALA A 434 -10.38 -9.87 6.52
C ALA A 434 -9.42 -9.15 5.56
N LEU A 435 -9.04 -9.77 4.44
CA LEU A 435 -8.19 -9.16 3.43
C LEU A 435 -8.88 -7.97 2.76
N LEU A 436 -10.19 -8.02 2.52
CA LEU A 436 -10.97 -6.89 2.01
C LEU A 436 -11.04 -5.68 2.96
N ASN A 437 -10.73 -5.88 4.24
CA ASN A 437 -10.64 -4.82 5.24
C ASN A 437 -9.18 -4.46 5.60
N CYS A 438 -8.20 -5.22 5.09
CA CYS A 438 -6.79 -5.02 5.37
C CYS A 438 -6.25 -3.76 4.67
N PRO A 439 -5.75 -2.75 5.42
CA PRO A 439 -5.17 -1.54 4.84
C PRO A 439 -3.90 -1.82 4.02
N SER A 440 -3.20 -2.92 4.32
CA SER A 440 -1.97 -3.31 3.64
C SER A 440 -2.17 -4.30 2.48
N ARG A 441 -3.40 -4.64 2.10
CA ARG A 441 -3.69 -5.68 1.10
C ARG A 441 -3.03 -5.45 -0.26
N PHE A 442 -2.83 -4.19 -0.65
CA PHE A 442 -2.11 -3.82 -1.87
C PHE A 442 -0.75 -4.54 -2.00
N ASN A 443 -0.06 -4.77 -0.88
CA ASN A 443 1.25 -5.42 -0.87
C ASN A 443 1.19 -6.91 -1.23
N LEU A 444 0.07 -7.56 -0.91
CA LEU A 444 -0.19 -8.95 -1.30
C LEU A 444 -0.60 -9.01 -2.77
N LEU A 445 -1.60 -8.21 -3.16
CA LEU A 445 -2.14 -8.17 -4.52
C LEU A 445 -1.12 -7.70 -5.57
N LYS A 446 -0.03 -7.06 -5.14
CA LYS A 446 1.07 -6.65 -6.00
C LYS A 446 1.97 -7.82 -6.36
N GLU A 447 2.09 -8.09 -7.65
CA GLU A 447 3.04 -9.09 -8.14
C GLU A 447 4.46 -8.52 -8.13
N TYR A 448 5.41 -9.36 -7.76
CA TYR A 448 6.83 -9.04 -7.80
C TYR A 448 7.45 -9.87 -8.91
N ASN A 449 7.92 -9.21 -9.97
CA ASN A 449 8.49 -9.92 -11.11
C ASN A 449 10.00 -10.02 -10.94
N GLN A 450 10.49 -11.21 -10.58
CA GLN A 450 11.92 -11.47 -10.36
C GLN A 450 12.78 -11.40 -11.63
N CYS A 451 12.17 -11.30 -12.81
CA CYS A 451 12.86 -11.36 -14.11
C CYS A 451 14.02 -10.39 -14.25
N ARG A 452 13.98 -9.21 -13.63
CA ARG A 452 15.10 -8.23 -13.68
C ARG A 452 16.29 -8.60 -12.82
N MET A 453 16.05 -9.26 -11.69
CA MET A 453 17.08 -9.62 -10.72
C MET A 453 17.97 -10.73 -11.28
N SER A 454 17.35 -11.68 -11.99
CA SER A 454 18.04 -12.81 -12.59
C SER A 454 18.88 -12.44 -13.82
N LEU A 455 18.68 -11.30 -14.46
CA LEU A 455 19.39 -10.96 -15.71
C LEU A 455 20.89 -10.76 -15.57
N ASN A 456 21.33 -10.25 -14.42
CA ASN A 456 22.77 -10.13 -14.15
C ASN A 456 23.40 -11.51 -13.86
N LEU A 457 22.57 -12.54 -13.64
CA LEU A 457 22.94 -13.92 -13.34
C LEU A 457 22.76 -14.84 -14.56
N ILE A 458 21.91 -14.46 -15.53
CA ILE A 458 21.68 -15.19 -16.78
C ILE A 458 22.88 -14.99 -17.71
N ILE A 459 23.67 -16.06 -17.90
CA ILE A 459 24.63 -16.15 -19.00
C ILE A 459 23.81 -16.25 -20.29
N PRO A 460 24.02 -15.39 -21.31
CA PRO A 460 23.23 -15.45 -22.55
C PRO A 460 23.29 -16.86 -23.15
N PRO A 461 22.16 -17.60 -23.24
CA PRO A 461 22.16 -18.93 -23.83
C PRO A 461 22.51 -18.83 -25.32
N LYS A 462 23.34 -19.76 -25.82
CA LYS A 462 23.79 -19.75 -27.22
C LYS A 462 22.69 -20.18 -28.21
N THR A 463 21.62 -20.84 -27.76
CA THR A 463 20.47 -21.30 -28.58
C THR A 463 19.20 -21.44 -27.74
N TYR A 464 18.03 -21.29 -28.37
CA TYR A 464 16.73 -20.95 -27.76
C TYR A 464 15.72 -22.12 -27.61
N ASN A 465 16.18 -23.37 -27.43
CA ASN A 465 15.25 -24.48 -27.27
C ASN A 465 14.59 -24.55 -25.88
N ASP A 466 15.05 -23.74 -24.94
CA ASP A 466 14.70 -23.85 -23.53
C ASP A 466 14.04 -22.57 -22.98
N ILE A 467 12.92 -22.14 -23.57
CA ILE A 467 12.07 -21.10 -22.93
C ILE A 467 11.60 -21.60 -21.55
N GLY A 468 11.39 -22.92 -21.40
CA GLY A 468 11.17 -23.55 -20.09
C GLY A 468 12.32 -23.23 -19.13
N ASP A 469 13.57 -23.53 -19.51
CA ASP A 469 14.73 -23.29 -18.65
C ASP A 469 14.99 -21.80 -18.42
N LEU A 470 14.75 -20.91 -19.39
CA LEU A 470 14.84 -19.47 -19.16
C LEU A 470 13.76 -18.99 -18.17
N LEU A 471 12.53 -19.52 -18.24
CA LEU A 471 11.46 -19.22 -17.30
C LEU A 471 11.68 -19.87 -15.93
N ASP A 472 12.33 -21.03 -15.87
CA ASP A 472 12.76 -21.68 -14.65
C ASP A 472 13.94 -20.91 -14.01
N ASP A 473 14.95 -20.50 -14.79
CA ASP A 473 16.09 -19.67 -14.34
C ASP A 473 15.64 -18.25 -13.91
N ILE A 474 14.62 -17.69 -14.58
CA ILE A 474 14.01 -16.40 -14.25
C ILE A 474 13.05 -16.51 -13.06
N GLY A 475 12.31 -17.61 -12.96
CA GLY A 475 11.22 -17.82 -12.01
C GLY A 475 11.61 -18.57 -10.73
N LEU A 476 12.81 -19.16 -10.71
CA LEU A 476 13.35 -19.97 -9.62
C LEU A 476 14.84 -19.64 -9.48
N THR A 477 15.18 -18.41 -9.09
CA THR A 477 16.50 -18.24 -8.48
C THR A 477 16.48 -19.02 -7.18
N ASP A 478 17.08 -20.20 -7.19
CA ASP A 478 17.40 -20.93 -5.98
C ASP A 478 18.30 -20.03 -5.11
N ASN A 479 17.68 -19.36 -4.14
CA ASN A 479 18.29 -19.07 -2.84
C ASN A 479 19.62 -18.30 -2.85
N LEU A 480 19.75 -17.28 -3.69
CA LEU A 480 20.97 -16.47 -3.74
C LEU A 480 21.14 -15.49 -2.55
N GLY A 481 20.24 -15.55 -1.57
CA GLY A 481 20.19 -14.63 -0.44
C GLY A 481 19.66 -13.27 -0.86
N PHE A 482 18.73 -12.73 -0.09
CA PHE A 482 18.20 -11.40 -0.35
C PHE A 482 19.16 -10.33 0.20
N SER A 483 19.38 -9.26 -0.56
CA SER A 483 20.41 -8.26 -0.31
C SER A 483 19.90 -6.82 -0.54
N ILE A 484 20.76 -5.81 -0.29
CA ILE A 484 20.40 -4.40 -0.54
C ILE A 484 20.11 -4.13 -2.02
N PRO A 485 20.90 -4.62 -3.00
CA PRO A 485 20.53 -4.53 -4.41
C PRO A 485 19.11 -5.00 -4.72
N ASP A 486 18.67 -6.09 -4.10
CA ASP A 486 17.33 -6.67 -4.29
C ASP A 486 16.25 -5.76 -3.68
N VAL A 487 16.53 -5.15 -2.51
CA VAL A 487 15.68 -4.09 -1.96
C VAL A 487 15.60 -2.91 -2.92
N ILE A 488 16.71 -2.47 -3.51
CA ILE A 488 16.73 -1.37 -4.47
C ILE A 488 15.89 -1.72 -5.71
N ASP A 489 15.93 -2.96 -6.20
CA ASP A 489 15.06 -3.43 -7.28
C ASP A 489 13.58 -3.43 -6.88
N PHE A 490 13.25 -3.93 -5.70
CA PHE A 490 11.89 -3.83 -5.14
C PHE A 490 11.44 -2.36 -5.05
N LEU A 491 12.31 -1.47 -4.58
CA LEU A 491 11.99 -0.05 -4.42
C LEU A 491 11.67 0.64 -5.75
N LYS A 492 12.26 0.23 -6.88
CA LYS A 492 11.90 0.76 -8.21
C LYS A 492 10.43 0.54 -8.52
N GLU A 493 9.91 -0.62 -8.14
CA GLU A 493 8.49 -0.92 -8.24
C GLU A 493 7.66 -0.26 -7.13
N THR A 494 8.29 0.25 -6.06
CA THR A 494 7.60 1.06 -5.03
C THR A 494 7.37 2.52 -5.43
N LEU A 495 8.12 3.05 -6.40
CA LEU A 495 7.97 4.44 -6.84
C LEU A 495 6.60 4.75 -7.45
N GLU A 496 6.14 5.98 -7.27
CA GLU A 496 4.96 6.48 -7.98
C GLU A 496 5.30 6.84 -9.42
N GLU A 497 4.33 6.77 -10.34
CA GLU A 497 4.50 7.04 -11.77
C GLU A 497 5.12 8.43 -12.04
N ASN A 498 4.79 9.39 -11.17
CA ASN A 498 5.31 10.75 -11.17
C ASN A 498 6.85 10.82 -11.07
N TYR A 499 7.45 9.92 -10.26
CA TYR A 499 8.91 9.84 -10.12
C TYR A 499 9.59 9.26 -11.34
N LEU A 500 8.85 8.52 -12.16
CA LEU A 500 9.36 7.90 -13.37
C LEU A 500 9.27 8.88 -14.54
N ILE A 501 8.12 9.53 -14.76
CA ILE A 501 7.93 10.42 -15.92
C ILE A 501 8.78 11.70 -15.89
N THR A 502 9.50 11.99 -14.82
CA THR A 502 10.28 13.23 -14.66
C THR A 502 11.76 12.96 -14.45
N PRO A 503 12.63 13.65 -15.20
CA PRO A 503 14.06 13.59 -14.95
C PRO A 503 14.37 13.91 -13.49
N LEU A 504 15.09 13.00 -12.82
CA LEU A 504 15.59 13.26 -11.49
C LEU A 504 16.77 14.23 -11.55
N PRO A 505 16.95 15.10 -10.54
CA PRO A 505 18.11 16.00 -10.46
C PRO A 505 19.43 15.26 -10.20
N MET A 506 19.37 13.95 -9.95
CA MET A 506 20.50 13.09 -9.64
C MET A 506 20.35 11.76 -10.38
N ASN A 507 21.40 10.93 -10.34
CA ASN A 507 21.35 9.59 -10.89
C ASN A 507 20.23 8.77 -10.24
N PHE A 508 19.44 8.04 -11.04
CA PHE A 508 18.29 7.27 -10.55
C PHE A 508 18.68 6.23 -9.49
N ASN A 509 19.85 5.58 -9.63
CA ASN A 509 20.35 4.64 -8.63
C ASN A 509 20.77 5.34 -7.32
N GLU A 510 21.37 6.53 -7.42
CA GLU A 510 21.70 7.35 -6.25
C GLU A 510 20.44 7.79 -5.49
N TYR A 511 19.40 8.17 -6.22
CA TYR A 511 18.09 8.50 -5.65
C TYR A 511 17.48 7.32 -4.88
N LEU A 512 17.54 6.11 -5.44
CA LEU A 512 17.02 4.92 -4.75
C LEU A 512 17.79 4.58 -3.47
N LEU A 513 19.12 4.74 -3.48
CA LEU A 513 19.92 4.61 -2.26
C LEU A 513 19.55 5.71 -1.26
N ASP A 514 19.32 6.93 -1.73
CA ASP A 514 18.85 8.04 -0.89
C ASP A 514 17.53 7.75 -0.19
N LEU A 515 16.62 6.99 -0.82
CA LEU A 515 15.37 6.58 -0.16
C LEU A 515 15.60 5.73 1.08
N ILE A 516 16.75 5.05 1.18
CA ILE A 516 17.17 4.29 2.36
C ILE A 516 17.98 5.21 3.30
N PHE A 517 19.04 5.85 2.78
CA PHE A 517 20.01 6.59 3.59
C PHE A 517 19.44 7.88 4.22
N LYS A 518 18.44 8.51 3.61
CA LYS A 518 17.84 9.75 4.13
C LYS A 518 16.73 9.53 5.16
N GLN A 519 16.35 8.28 5.45
CA GLN A 519 15.33 7.99 6.46
C GLN A 519 15.84 8.27 7.87
N SER A 520 16.99 7.71 8.22
CA SER A 520 17.70 7.97 9.48
C SER A 520 19.14 7.45 9.41
N PRO A 521 20.03 7.87 10.33
CA PRO A 521 21.45 7.50 10.29
C PRO A 521 21.70 5.98 10.18
N ASN A 522 20.94 5.17 10.91
CA ASN A 522 21.12 3.72 10.96
C ASN A 522 20.03 2.94 10.21
N PHE A 523 19.17 3.62 9.45
CA PHE A 523 18.16 2.95 8.62
C PHE A 523 18.76 1.98 7.59
N PRO A 524 19.89 2.27 6.93
CA PRO A 524 20.51 1.31 6.01
C PRO A 524 20.84 -0.02 6.69
N LEU A 525 21.29 0.02 7.96
CA LEU A 525 21.59 -1.18 8.74
C LEU A 525 20.33 -1.99 9.06
N LEU A 526 19.23 -1.33 9.42
CA LEU A 526 17.92 -1.98 9.60
C LEU A 526 17.51 -2.77 8.35
N VAL A 527 17.64 -2.14 7.17
CA VAL A 527 17.31 -2.77 5.89
C VAL A 527 18.22 -3.98 5.65
N GLN A 528 19.53 -3.82 5.83
CA GLN A 528 20.50 -4.90 5.64
C GLN A 528 20.24 -6.10 6.55
N ASP A 529 19.89 -5.84 7.80
CA ASP A 529 19.61 -6.88 8.79
C ASP A 529 18.32 -7.63 8.49
N HIS A 530 17.28 -6.92 8.07
CA HIS A 530 16.04 -7.55 7.64
C HIS A 530 16.21 -8.40 6.37
N CYS A 531 17.08 -8.02 5.43
CA CYS A 531 17.35 -8.81 4.23
C CYS A 531 17.75 -10.26 4.56
N ARG A 532 18.42 -10.49 5.69
CA ARG A 532 18.83 -11.83 6.14
C ARG A 532 17.66 -12.79 6.43
N TYR A 533 16.44 -12.26 6.51
CA TYR A 533 15.23 -13.02 6.81
C TYR A 533 14.31 -13.21 5.59
N ILE A 534 14.67 -12.64 4.45
CA ILE A 534 13.83 -12.64 3.25
C ILE A 534 14.29 -13.77 2.32
N ASN A 535 13.33 -14.47 1.73
CA ASN A 535 13.58 -15.51 0.73
C ASN A 535 12.56 -15.44 -0.42
N ASP A 536 12.73 -16.29 -1.41
CA ASP A 536 11.88 -16.29 -2.62
C ASP A 536 10.42 -16.65 -2.35
N ARG A 537 10.15 -17.44 -1.30
CA ARG A 537 8.77 -17.80 -0.91
C ARG A 537 7.97 -16.60 -0.42
N ASP A 538 8.62 -15.55 0.06
CA ASP A 538 7.97 -14.30 0.44
C ASP A 538 7.36 -13.55 -0.77
N PHE A 539 7.81 -13.87 -1.98
CA PHE A 539 7.39 -13.25 -3.23
C PHE A 539 6.40 -14.09 -4.05
N MET A 540 5.88 -15.18 -3.48
CA MET A 540 4.88 -16.01 -4.16
C MET A 540 3.70 -15.17 -4.66
N SER A 541 3.24 -15.46 -5.88
CA SER A 541 2.22 -14.66 -6.53
C SER A 541 0.87 -14.75 -5.84
N PHE A 542 0.14 -13.63 -5.79
CA PHE A 542 -1.21 -13.62 -5.23
C PHE A 542 -2.15 -14.47 -6.06
N SER A 543 -1.98 -14.43 -7.39
CA SER A 543 -2.70 -15.32 -8.30
C SER A 543 -2.53 -16.80 -7.90
N ALA A 544 -1.31 -17.25 -7.58
CA ALA A 544 -1.09 -18.63 -7.12
C ALA A 544 -1.75 -18.91 -5.77
N ILE A 545 -1.56 -18.03 -4.78
CA ILE A 545 -2.17 -18.16 -3.44
C ILE A 545 -3.69 -18.33 -3.55
N LEU A 546 -4.34 -17.40 -4.26
CA LEU A 546 -5.80 -17.38 -4.34
C LEU A 546 -6.34 -18.52 -5.18
N CYS A 547 -5.65 -18.92 -6.26
CA CYS A 547 -6.04 -20.11 -7.03
C CYS A 547 -6.04 -21.37 -6.15
N SER A 548 -4.98 -21.61 -5.37
CA SER A 548 -4.91 -22.78 -4.47
C SER A 548 -5.99 -22.74 -3.39
N GLN A 549 -6.34 -21.55 -2.90
CA GLN A 549 -7.45 -21.38 -1.97
C GLN A 549 -8.80 -21.71 -2.62
N ILE A 550 -9.04 -21.24 -3.85
CA ILE A 550 -10.26 -21.57 -4.63
C ILE A 550 -10.34 -23.07 -4.90
N ASP A 551 -9.24 -23.72 -5.33
CA ASP A 551 -9.20 -25.16 -5.55
C ASP A 551 -9.61 -25.91 -4.27
N LYS A 552 -9.09 -25.50 -3.10
CA LYS A 552 -9.46 -26.10 -1.81
C LYS A 552 -10.94 -25.84 -1.43
N LEU A 553 -11.49 -24.68 -1.77
CA LEU A 553 -12.93 -24.38 -1.57
C LEU A 553 -13.80 -25.28 -2.45
N THR A 554 -13.45 -25.46 -3.73
CA THR A 554 -14.09 -26.41 -4.65
C THR A 554 -14.01 -27.84 -4.10
N GLU A 555 -12.82 -28.33 -3.75
CA GLU A 555 -12.63 -29.69 -3.21
C GLU A 555 -13.47 -29.96 -1.96
N LYS A 556 -13.72 -28.93 -1.14
CA LYS A 556 -14.51 -29.04 0.10
C LYS A 556 -15.98 -28.66 -0.10
N ASN A 557 -16.42 -28.33 -1.32
CA ASN A 557 -17.78 -27.88 -1.64
C ASN A 557 -18.22 -26.69 -0.75
N ILE A 558 -17.33 -25.72 -0.55
CA ILE A 558 -17.64 -24.51 0.22
C ILE A 558 -18.04 -23.41 -0.73
N TYR A 559 -19.28 -22.94 -0.58
CA TYR A 559 -19.83 -21.84 -1.33
C TYR A 559 -20.85 -21.07 -0.49
N ASN A 560 -20.78 -19.74 -0.61
CA ASN A 560 -21.88 -18.85 -0.26
C ASN A 560 -21.76 -17.59 -1.14
N ASP A 561 -22.88 -16.87 -1.32
CA ASP A 561 -22.90 -15.71 -2.21
C ASP A 561 -22.03 -14.55 -1.73
N GLU A 562 -21.83 -14.40 -0.42
CA GLU A 562 -20.95 -13.36 0.14
C GLU A 562 -19.49 -13.63 -0.22
N LEU A 563 -19.02 -14.86 0.00
CA LEU A 563 -17.69 -15.32 -0.39
C LEU A 563 -17.46 -15.17 -1.90
N ALA A 564 -18.43 -15.54 -2.72
CA ALA A 564 -18.34 -15.40 -4.18
C ALA A 564 -18.21 -13.92 -4.61
N ASN A 565 -18.97 -13.02 -3.97
CA ASN A 565 -18.84 -11.58 -4.20
C ASN A 565 -17.49 -11.05 -3.72
N ASN A 566 -17.00 -11.52 -2.58
CA ASN A 566 -15.72 -11.08 -2.02
C ASN A 566 -14.53 -11.53 -2.89
N LEU A 567 -14.57 -12.75 -3.43
CA LEU A 567 -13.62 -13.23 -4.44
C LEU A 567 -13.66 -12.38 -5.72
N TYR A 568 -14.85 -12.01 -6.19
CA TYR A 568 -15.01 -11.12 -7.35
C TYR A 568 -14.41 -9.73 -7.10
N GLU A 569 -14.65 -9.13 -5.92
CA GLU A 569 -14.10 -7.81 -5.57
C GLU A 569 -12.58 -7.84 -5.47
N LEU A 570 -12.00 -8.91 -4.90
CA LEU A 570 -10.54 -9.13 -4.89
C LEU A 570 -9.98 -9.27 -6.30
N LEU A 571 -10.66 -9.99 -7.19
CA LEU A 571 -10.25 -10.12 -8.59
C LEU A 571 -10.26 -8.78 -9.32
N ASP A 572 -11.35 -8.00 -9.22
CA ASP A 572 -11.43 -6.68 -9.88
C ASP A 572 -10.33 -5.72 -9.37
N GLU A 573 -10.07 -5.74 -8.06
CA GLU A 573 -8.98 -4.95 -7.47
C GLU A 573 -7.60 -5.42 -7.94
N TYR A 574 -7.36 -6.74 -7.94
CA TYR A 574 -6.11 -7.32 -8.43
C TYR A 574 -5.84 -6.90 -9.88
N ILE A 575 -6.83 -6.99 -10.78
CA ILE A 575 -6.66 -6.59 -12.18
C ILE A 575 -6.35 -5.10 -12.32
N LYS A 576 -6.98 -4.21 -11.54
CA LYS A 576 -6.64 -2.77 -11.54
C LYS A 576 -5.18 -2.54 -11.11
N ILE A 577 -4.72 -3.27 -10.09
CA ILE A 577 -3.34 -3.23 -9.62
C ILE A 577 -2.37 -3.74 -10.69
N GLN A 578 -2.70 -4.83 -11.38
CA GLN A 578 -1.89 -5.38 -12.49
C GLN A 578 -1.79 -4.41 -13.67
N VAL A 579 -2.88 -3.72 -14.01
CA VAL A 579 -2.92 -2.68 -15.05
C VAL A 579 -2.03 -1.49 -14.68
N ALA A 580 -2.10 -1.02 -13.43
CA ALA A 580 -1.22 0.05 -12.92
C ALA A 580 0.26 -0.35 -12.91
N GLN A 581 0.56 -1.58 -12.49
CA GLN A 581 1.93 -2.10 -12.51
C GLN A 581 2.49 -2.15 -13.92
N ARG A 582 1.75 -2.67 -14.90
CA ARG A 582 2.20 -2.74 -16.29
C ARG A 582 2.66 -1.38 -16.82
N LYS A 583 1.92 -0.31 -16.51
CA LYS A 583 2.32 1.06 -16.85
C LYS A 583 3.60 1.49 -16.13
N GLN A 584 3.74 1.17 -14.85
CA GLN A 584 4.96 1.46 -14.10
C GLN A 584 6.17 0.73 -14.69
N LEU A 585 6.02 -0.55 -15.04
CA LEU A 585 7.08 -1.33 -15.69
C LEU A 585 7.48 -0.70 -17.02
N ASN A 586 6.48 -0.34 -17.84
CA ASN A 586 6.68 0.37 -19.09
C ASN A 586 7.54 1.64 -18.88
N LEU A 587 7.08 2.57 -18.04
CA LEU A 587 7.81 3.81 -17.75
C LEU A 587 9.25 3.52 -17.30
N LEU A 588 9.42 2.63 -16.32
CA LEU A 588 10.72 2.27 -15.77
C LEU A 588 11.69 1.73 -16.83
N TYR A 589 11.20 0.91 -17.76
CA TYR A 589 12.02 0.35 -18.85
C TYR A 589 12.42 1.39 -19.90
N ILE A 590 11.55 2.34 -20.23
CA ILE A 590 11.94 3.48 -21.09
C ILE A 590 13.05 4.28 -20.43
N ILE A 591 12.83 4.71 -19.18
CA ILE A 591 13.69 5.70 -18.53
C ILE A 591 15.07 5.13 -18.24
N LYS A 592 15.12 3.89 -17.72
CA LYS A 592 16.36 3.32 -17.23
C LYS A 592 17.16 2.62 -18.32
N TYR A 593 16.47 2.04 -19.29
CA TYR A 593 17.08 1.10 -20.22
C TYR A 593 16.89 1.48 -21.69
N SER A 594 16.26 2.62 -21.98
CA SER A 594 15.92 3.06 -23.34
C SER A 594 15.18 1.97 -24.15
N ALA A 595 14.43 1.10 -23.48
CA ALA A 595 13.79 -0.04 -24.11
C ALA A 595 12.57 0.42 -24.92
N ASP A 596 12.44 -0.08 -26.15
CA ASP A 596 11.34 0.25 -27.04
C ASP A 596 10.09 -0.61 -26.72
N HIS A 597 9.01 0.06 -26.32
CA HIS A 597 7.74 -0.58 -26.01
C HIS A 597 7.00 -1.17 -27.20
N GLU A 598 7.12 -0.55 -28.36
CA GLU A 598 6.49 -1.07 -29.57
C GLU A 598 7.26 -2.30 -30.07
N GLU A 599 8.58 -2.32 -29.93
CA GLU A 599 9.37 -3.53 -30.19
C GLU A 599 9.06 -4.64 -29.18
N ALA A 600 8.92 -4.31 -27.89
CA ALA A 600 8.50 -5.29 -26.88
C ALA A 600 7.14 -5.95 -27.18
N LYS A 601 6.24 -5.31 -27.94
CA LYS A 601 4.96 -5.93 -28.36
C LYS A 601 5.12 -6.89 -29.54
N LYS A 602 6.18 -6.72 -30.34
CA LYS A 602 6.47 -7.48 -31.56
C LYS A 602 7.47 -8.60 -31.33
N VAL A 603 7.95 -8.78 -30.10
CA VAL A 603 8.84 -9.88 -29.71
C VAL A 603 8.14 -11.20 -30.05
N GLU A 604 8.66 -11.86 -31.09
CA GLU A 604 8.30 -13.23 -31.47
C GLU A 604 9.49 -14.14 -31.16
N PHE A 605 9.20 -15.31 -30.60
CA PHE A 605 10.22 -16.31 -30.29
C PHE A 605 10.32 -17.37 -31.39
N PRO A 606 11.52 -17.92 -31.65
CA PRO A 606 12.78 -17.71 -30.92
C PRO A 606 13.53 -16.42 -31.30
N MET A 607 14.26 -15.81 -30.35
CA MET A 607 15.16 -14.67 -30.63
C MET A 607 16.46 -14.72 -29.84
N THR A 608 17.57 -14.27 -30.42
CA THR A 608 18.87 -14.24 -29.72
C THR A 608 18.92 -13.12 -28.69
N LEU A 609 19.27 -13.44 -27.44
CA LEU A 609 19.51 -12.44 -26.38
C LEU A 609 20.82 -11.69 -26.64
N THR A 610 20.74 -10.36 -26.76
CA THR A 610 21.87 -9.45 -26.92
C THR A 610 21.82 -8.36 -25.86
N GLU A 611 22.95 -7.68 -25.62
CA GLU A 611 22.99 -6.52 -24.71
C GLU A 611 22.02 -5.39 -25.13
N GLU A 612 21.75 -5.27 -26.44
CA GLU A 612 20.86 -4.25 -27.00
C GLU A 612 19.38 -4.57 -26.79
N ASN A 613 18.98 -5.85 -26.84
CA ASN A 613 17.57 -6.24 -26.76
C ASN A 613 17.15 -6.83 -25.40
N LYS A 614 18.10 -7.09 -24.48
CA LYS A 614 17.82 -7.75 -23.20
C LYS A 614 16.68 -7.10 -22.42
N TYR A 615 16.70 -5.78 -22.27
CA TYR A 615 15.68 -5.08 -21.49
C TYR A 615 14.32 -5.02 -22.17
N THR A 616 14.29 -5.03 -23.51
CA THR A 616 13.06 -5.18 -24.30
C THR A 616 12.43 -6.57 -24.10
N ILE A 617 13.25 -7.63 -24.07
CA ILE A 617 12.82 -9.01 -23.80
C ILE A 617 12.26 -9.12 -22.37
N CYS A 618 12.94 -8.54 -21.39
CA CYS A 618 12.49 -8.61 -19.99
C CYS A 618 11.17 -7.87 -19.79
N LEU A 619 11.00 -6.72 -20.43
CA LEU A 619 9.72 -6.04 -20.45
C LEU A 619 8.62 -6.91 -21.07
N PHE A 620 8.91 -7.62 -22.18
CA PHE A 620 7.95 -8.57 -22.74
C PHE A 620 7.56 -9.66 -21.73
N ILE A 621 8.55 -10.32 -21.10
CA ILE A 621 8.33 -11.43 -20.16
C ILE A 621 7.49 -10.98 -18.96
N GLU A 622 7.80 -9.82 -18.37
CA GLU A 622 7.02 -9.30 -17.24
C GLU A 622 5.58 -8.94 -17.62
N ARG A 623 5.39 -8.37 -18.83
CA ARG A 623 4.05 -8.09 -19.34
C ARG A 623 3.27 -9.38 -19.61
N PHE A 624 3.96 -10.41 -20.08
CA PHE A 624 3.40 -11.73 -20.30
C PHE A 624 2.95 -12.37 -18.99
N PHE A 625 3.83 -12.43 -17.97
CA PHE A 625 3.47 -12.95 -16.64
C PHE A 625 2.32 -12.17 -15.99
N ASN A 626 2.35 -10.84 -16.05
CA ASN A 626 1.26 -10.00 -15.55
C ASN A 626 -0.09 -10.36 -16.21
N SER A 627 -0.12 -10.57 -17.53
CA SER A 627 -1.33 -11.03 -18.23
C SER A 627 -1.70 -12.48 -17.89
N MET A 628 -0.71 -13.38 -17.82
CA MET A 628 -0.92 -14.81 -17.54
C MET A 628 -1.51 -15.01 -16.14
N PHE A 629 -0.93 -14.39 -15.11
CA PHE A 629 -1.44 -14.46 -13.74
C PHE A 629 -2.84 -13.88 -13.61
N SER A 630 -3.13 -12.81 -14.35
CA SER A 630 -4.47 -12.21 -14.45
C SER A 630 -5.50 -13.17 -15.06
N GLN A 631 -5.15 -13.79 -16.19
CA GLN A 631 -6.03 -14.69 -16.91
C GLN A 631 -6.28 -15.97 -16.10
N ARG A 632 -5.22 -16.58 -15.55
CA ARG A 632 -5.29 -17.78 -14.70
C ARG A 632 -6.28 -17.59 -13.54
N LEU A 633 -6.21 -16.46 -12.85
CA LEU A 633 -7.11 -16.19 -11.72
C LEU A 633 -8.56 -15.96 -12.17
N CYS A 634 -8.78 -15.29 -13.32
CA CYS A 634 -10.13 -15.14 -13.89
C CYS A 634 -10.75 -16.50 -14.23
N ASP A 635 -9.99 -17.35 -14.93
CA ASP A 635 -10.46 -18.68 -15.32
C ASP A 635 -10.76 -19.53 -14.10
N LYS A 636 -9.88 -19.53 -13.10
CA LYS A 636 -10.07 -20.26 -11.85
C LYS A 636 -11.33 -19.81 -11.09
N LEU A 637 -11.59 -18.50 -11.01
CA LEU A 637 -12.79 -18.01 -10.36
C LEU A 637 -14.05 -18.36 -11.17
N LYS A 638 -14.01 -18.29 -12.50
CA LYS A 638 -15.14 -18.70 -13.36
C LYS A 638 -15.45 -20.19 -13.23
N GLU A 639 -14.43 -21.05 -13.13
CA GLU A 639 -14.61 -22.49 -12.86
C GLU A 639 -15.41 -22.69 -11.57
N TYR A 640 -14.95 -22.08 -10.47
CA TYR A 640 -15.63 -22.11 -9.18
C TYR A 640 -17.07 -21.59 -9.24
N LEU A 641 -17.32 -20.48 -9.94
CA LEU A 641 -18.66 -19.91 -10.10
C LEU A 641 -19.57 -20.78 -10.98
N THR A 642 -19.00 -21.49 -11.97
CA THR A 642 -19.74 -22.37 -12.88
C THR A 642 -20.23 -23.61 -12.12
N GLU A 643 -19.38 -24.23 -11.32
CA GLU A 643 -19.75 -25.35 -10.44
C GLU A 643 -20.89 -24.97 -9.47
N ASN A 644 -20.98 -23.70 -9.10
CA ASN A 644 -21.98 -23.17 -8.18
C ASN A 644 -23.13 -22.39 -8.86
N ASN A 645 -23.27 -22.48 -10.20
CA ASN A 645 -24.34 -21.87 -11.00
C ASN A 645 -24.49 -20.34 -10.87
N ASN A 646 -23.42 -19.60 -10.56
CA ASN A 646 -23.46 -18.13 -10.43
C ASN A 646 -23.19 -17.41 -11.76
N ILE A 647 -24.15 -17.51 -12.68
CA ILE A 647 -24.07 -16.92 -14.03
C ILE A 647 -23.89 -15.40 -14.00
N THR A 648 -24.46 -14.73 -12.99
CA THR A 648 -24.41 -13.26 -12.88
C THR A 648 -22.99 -12.75 -12.66
N LEU A 649 -22.21 -13.40 -11.79
CA LEU A 649 -20.82 -13.00 -11.54
C LEU A 649 -19.92 -13.37 -12.72
N ILE A 650 -20.15 -14.51 -13.38
CA ILE A 650 -19.41 -14.91 -14.59
C ILE A 650 -19.54 -13.83 -15.67
N GLN A 651 -20.77 -13.41 -15.98
CA GLN A 651 -21.01 -12.34 -16.97
C GLN A 651 -20.34 -11.02 -16.59
N LYS A 652 -20.28 -10.68 -15.29
CA LYS A 652 -19.57 -9.48 -14.83
C LYS A 652 -18.06 -9.61 -15.03
N ILE A 653 -17.47 -10.78 -14.79
CA ILE A 653 -16.03 -11.03 -15.02
C ILE A 653 -15.71 -10.84 -16.50
N GLU A 654 -16.46 -11.51 -17.38
CA GLU A 654 -16.28 -11.42 -18.84
C GLU A 654 -16.41 -9.98 -19.35
N GLN A 655 -17.45 -9.25 -18.92
CA GLN A 655 -17.77 -7.92 -19.46
C GLN A 655 -16.92 -6.79 -18.87
N LYS A 656 -16.42 -6.93 -17.63
CA LYS A 656 -15.78 -5.82 -16.91
C LYS A 656 -14.32 -6.06 -16.54
N ILE A 657 -13.90 -7.31 -16.43
CA ILE A 657 -12.57 -7.68 -15.94
C ILE A 657 -11.72 -8.18 -17.11
N GLU A 658 -12.14 -9.23 -17.80
CA GLU A 658 -11.34 -9.87 -18.85
C GLU A 658 -11.03 -8.93 -20.02
N VAL A 659 -11.97 -8.06 -20.38
CA VAL A 659 -11.78 -7.05 -21.43
C VAL A 659 -10.60 -6.10 -21.15
N LYS A 660 -10.16 -5.96 -19.90
CA LYS A 660 -9.04 -5.09 -19.51
C LYS A 660 -7.68 -5.79 -19.56
N ILE A 661 -7.65 -7.12 -19.46
CA ILE A 661 -6.40 -7.90 -19.34
C ILE A 661 -5.54 -7.71 -20.59
N GLY A 662 -4.30 -7.27 -20.40
CA GLY A 662 -3.35 -7.05 -21.49
C GLY A 662 -3.63 -5.84 -22.38
N LYS A 663 -4.76 -5.14 -22.18
CA LYS A 663 -5.27 -4.10 -23.09
C LYS A 663 -5.35 -2.72 -22.45
N ASP A 664 -5.73 -2.65 -21.17
CA ASP A 664 -5.92 -1.37 -20.49
C ASP A 664 -4.59 -0.76 -20.02
N ILE A 665 -4.51 0.57 -20.07
CA ILE A 665 -3.36 1.36 -19.61
C ILE A 665 -3.92 2.59 -18.88
N PRO A 666 -3.55 2.83 -17.60
CA PRO A 666 -3.99 4.04 -16.91
C PRO A 666 -3.47 5.30 -17.61
N PRO A 667 -4.24 6.39 -17.62
CA PRO A 667 -3.78 7.64 -18.22
C PRO A 667 -2.53 8.16 -17.50
N ASN A 668 -1.62 8.80 -18.23
CA ASN A 668 -0.48 9.48 -17.62
C ASN A 668 -0.95 10.59 -16.67
N PRO A 669 -0.16 10.92 -15.63
CA PRO A 669 -0.38 12.12 -14.84
C PRO A 669 -0.54 13.34 -15.76
N GLU A 670 -1.53 14.18 -15.50
CA GLU A 670 -1.83 15.32 -16.36
C GLU A 670 -0.83 16.45 -16.12
N PHE A 671 -0.05 16.83 -17.12
CA PHE A 671 0.80 18.03 -17.05
C PHE A 671 -0.03 19.32 -17.09
N LEU A 672 0.57 20.43 -16.67
CA LEU A 672 -0.01 21.76 -16.90
C LEU A 672 -0.26 21.99 -18.41
N PRO A 673 -1.47 22.45 -18.80
CA PRO A 673 -1.75 22.82 -20.18
C PRO A 673 -0.83 23.92 -20.69
N LYS A 674 -0.57 23.93 -22.00
CA LYS A 674 0.32 24.90 -22.64
C LYS A 674 -0.10 26.36 -22.39
N PHE A 675 -1.40 26.65 -22.43
CA PHE A 675 -1.90 28.01 -22.20
C PHE A 675 -1.64 28.50 -20.76
N ILE A 676 -1.62 27.60 -19.77
CA ILE A 676 -1.26 27.95 -18.39
C ILE A 676 0.24 28.19 -18.30
N LYS A 677 1.06 27.31 -18.89
CA LYS A 677 2.51 27.46 -18.96
C LYS A 677 2.94 28.80 -19.56
N GLU A 678 2.34 29.17 -20.69
CA GLU A 678 2.58 30.45 -21.37
C GLU A 678 2.21 31.64 -20.47
N LYS A 679 1.11 31.54 -19.71
CA LYS A 679 0.65 32.61 -18.80
C LYS A 679 1.59 32.87 -17.63
N ILE A 680 2.28 31.84 -17.13
CA ILE A 680 3.21 31.95 -15.99
C ILE A 680 4.68 32.02 -16.41
N GLY A 681 5.00 31.94 -17.70
CA GLY A 681 6.38 31.92 -18.21
C GLY A 681 7.16 30.67 -17.79
N PHE A 682 6.49 29.50 -17.71
CA PHE A 682 7.11 28.23 -17.34
C PHE A 682 7.33 27.36 -18.59
N GLU A 683 8.58 26.98 -18.86
CA GLU A 683 8.94 26.12 -20.00
C GLU A 683 8.65 24.62 -19.73
#